data_AF-A0AAJ4TW42-F1
#
_entry.id   AF-A0AAJ4TW42-F1
#
_cell.length_a   1.000
_cell.length_b   1.000
_cell.length_c   1.000
_cell.angle_alpha   90.00
_cell.angle_beta   90.00
_cell.angle_gamma   90.00
#
_symmetry.space_group_name_H-M   'P 1'
#
loop_
_entity.id
_entity.type
_entity.pdbx_description
1 polymer ?
#
loop_
_entity_poly.entity_id
_entity_poly.type
_entity_poly.pdbx_seq_one_letter_code
_entity_poly.pdbx_strand_id
1 'polypeptide(L)'
;MIHVIDFEGNVVDFFGKRNDAILSANYERKNDEGTESEILTLVISTKASEHMQEYRRLLIQDETEAYREFVIERCEKENNGYSVIEATASYFIDIAKARSIAKGTLEKMTLKEMVYNVLRGTGWELGNVDWSGVKTISWDAERTPYELLKQICTAFDVEIDFTYEMNDKGIDRRLVHLYKKKALFKGKEIKKGKDLLSLKRISDATEIVTAVIALGPEKDDGTRLRIEVTDDEAQSQFGLDKRYIWGIYEPESEDSTMTSARLTSLAKTHLSKISKVNVSYEVDALDIRKHSPHEVTRFGDIARIKDRDFTPPLYAEAEVTGIEHDLISDERKYTFGTPKEYVESDLRRYFTERLAMLQQMMKDDILNIDQIMEKVVITVDTKIEETITTGATPPETPVTGQLWYDTSNPNNAVLREYQDGEWVNSTTENPEDIGTLSRAQILYRELQLRYNVTLEQNNLLNEQYNKVLNDQYLTDQSIKDALIQAYLDAQAKYNAVTSEFGLITEDAATNLNILPIQTAVINYYTSVNELAKQLQLAQKSIQDRLALLQSQYTDEKVKQIFSEIASSTGLTYDEATNTLTGAVGITDQQVTDISNKVQENLAGQYVTTTKYSTDQQGIVTDLQNQRSSLEQMSSQINLEVSDSKLNTTMKTLTEAVSAIQLLADGITMTSGEDGIISSVSLVPGSYLVKSDKIQLVGDVYMQDGLVRVSDLKIGGEDKTGRIEIKNAANEVFFGLDTEQAAASELSIGTLRVEKIVNNDIVTQSSENMTFYVSNIGDNENDGLTLDTAFATVERALQEIPIVYNGECTIYLRSLDSAEFIEVKGYMGKGKIIFAGCTSTGSPSVGQIRNSIAFNFAGNTIDNYIQNIFIETERGTTGIVASGASVNAINVNINGGGGGEKALEISRNAYFEWRGGEATNVSRGLTCASGSNAFLKDVDIYSNDFGIVAAYASQVEANNVKIKSTTATNAFAGSFIGGSITNMTTVSSTPVAPPPTTKTVTLTSNSAGHYYKNYNNLGWNGTFMKGYPIQGTWSPYGERRGFWFFGTQFDRFVGKTIKKVRVYIGRSSTNMQGYTGSRKATLRMHTYATKPSTAPATSNATQSKAIMLTMGESKWVDVTSVFGSMINQTAWKGFAVNTDSTSAYEYMAMKPTLKVEVTYVV
;
A
#
# COMPACT_ATOMS: atom_id res chain seq x y z
N MET A 1 42.85 -22.55 18.93
CA MET A 1 43.79 -23.18 19.89
C MET A 1 44.18 -24.50 19.28
N ILE A 2 45.48 -24.82 19.23
CA ILE A 2 45.99 -26.03 18.58
C ILE A 2 46.51 -26.97 19.66
N HIS A 3 45.99 -28.20 19.73
CA HIS A 3 46.49 -29.23 20.64
C HIS A 3 47.26 -30.28 19.84
N VAL A 4 48.39 -30.72 20.38
CA VAL A 4 49.19 -31.82 19.80
C VAL A 4 48.89 -33.08 20.59
N ILE A 5 48.51 -34.15 19.89
CA ILE A 5 48.19 -35.45 20.48
C ILE A 5 49.24 -36.48 20.07
N ASP A 6 49.67 -37.28 21.03
CA ASP A 6 50.51 -38.44 20.78
C ASP A 6 49.71 -39.65 20.24
N PHE A 7 50.42 -40.75 20.00
CA PHE A 7 49.82 -42.01 19.50
C PHE A 7 48.91 -42.71 20.52
N GLU A 8 49.03 -42.37 21.80
CA GLU A 8 48.22 -42.94 22.88
C GLU A 8 46.93 -42.13 23.11
N GLY A 9 46.75 -41.03 22.36
CA GLY A 9 45.58 -40.17 22.45
C GLY A 9 45.69 -39.08 23.51
N ASN A 10 46.88 -38.88 24.12
CA ASN A 10 47.09 -37.86 25.14
C ASN A 10 47.54 -36.54 24.53
N VAL A 11 47.06 -35.42 25.10
CA VAL A 11 47.56 -34.08 24.76
C VAL A 11 48.98 -33.92 25.30
N VAL A 12 49.95 -33.75 24.41
CA VAL A 12 51.38 -33.59 24.74
C VAL A 12 51.89 -32.17 24.58
N ASP A 13 51.15 -31.32 23.85
CA ASP A 13 51.48 -29.90 23.72
C ASP A 13 50.25 -29.05 23.38
N PHE A 14 50.32 -27.74 23.60
CA PHE A 14 49.23 -26.80 23.41
C PHE A 14 49.68 -25.40 22.99
N PHE A 15 49.03 -24.86 21.96
CA PHE A 15 49.28 -23.53 21.42
C PHE A 15 48.01 -22.66 21.44
N GLY A 16 48.03 -21.62 22.28
CA GLY A 16 46.96 -20.62 22.40
C GLY A 16 47.01 -19.51 21.34
N LYS A 17 45.98 -18.65 21.30
CA LYS A 17 45.80 -17.58 20.28
C LYS A 17 46.87 -16.47 20.27
N ARG A 18 47.73 -16.36 21.30
CA ARG A 18 48.79 -15.34 21.42
C ARG A 18 50.19 -15.95 21.53
N ASN A 19 50.40 -17.08 20.87
CA ASN A 19 51.68 -17.80 20.96
C ASN A 19 52.65 -17.30 19.88
N ASP A 20 53.72 -16.64 20.30
CA ASP A 20 54.75 -16.08 19.41
C ASP A 20 55.58 -17.16 18.68
N ALA A 21 55.43 -18.44 19.03
CA ALA A 21 56.11 -19.54 18.37
C ALA A 21 55.50 -19.92 17.03
N ILE A 22 54.21 -19.61 16.80
CA ILE A 22 53.51 -19.88 15.53
C ILE A 22 53.43 -18.59 14.74
N LEU A 23 54.07 -18.56 13.56
CA LEU A 23 54.02 -17.42 12.64
C LEU A 23 52.73 -17.41 11.83
N SER A 24 52.28 -18.57 11.36
CA SER A 24 51.02 -18.73 10.64
C SER A 24 50.40 -20.09 10.92
N ALA A 25 49.07 -20.14 10.93
CA ALA A 25 48.31 -21.36 11.08
C ALA A 25 47.08 -21.29 10.17
N ASN A 26 47.20 -21.87 8.98
CA ASN A 26 46.16 -21.80 7.96
C ASN A 26 45.38 -23.11 7.92
N TYR A 27 44.10 -23.02 8.26
CA TYR A 27 43.13 -24.07 8.05
C TYR A 27 42.44 -23.85 6.70
N GLU A 28 42.38 -24.88 5.88
CA GLU A 28 41.74 -24.86 4.56
C GLU A 28 40.82 -26.06 4.43
N ARG A 29 39.58 -25.82 4.01
CA ARG A 29 38.63 -26.87 3.61
C ARG A 29 38.06 -26.48 2.26
N LYS A 30 38.19 -27.35 1.26
CA LYS A 30 37.69 -27.12 -0.11
C LYS A 30 36.99 -28.35 -0.66
N ASN A 31 35.99 -28.11 -1.49
CA ASN A 31 35.31 -29.10 -2.32
C ASN A 31 35.21 -28.54 -3.74
N ASP A 32 36.28 -28.73 -4.52
CA ASP A 32 36.38 -28.23 -5.89
C ASP A 32 36.09 -29.37 -6.87
N GLU A 33 34.94 -29.29 -7.55
CA GLU A 33 34.55 -30.21 -8.64
C GLU A 33 34.66 -31.71 -8.26
N GLY A 34 34.36 -32.04 -7.00
CA GLY A 34 34.39 -33.42 -6.49
C GLY A 34 35.74 -33.84 -5.89
N THR A 35 36.73 -32.95 -5.86
CA THR A 35 37.98 -33.15 -5.11
C THR A 35 37.88 -32.44 -3.76
N GLU A 36 37.63 -33.21 -2.71
CA GLU A 36 37.54 -32.71 -1.34
C GLU A 36 38.94 -32.69 -0.70
N SER A 37 39.27 -31.58 -0.02
CA SER A 37 40.47 -31.45 0.78
C SER A 37 40.17 -30.72 2.10
N GLU A 38 40.84 -31.13 3.16
CA GLU A 38 40.79 -30.45 4.45
C GLU A 38 42.17 -30.56 5.11
N ILE A 39 42.88 -29.43 5.15
CA ILE A 39 44.31 -29.34 5.43
C ILE A 39 44.56 -28.27 6.50
N LEU A 40 45.53 -28.52 7.37
CA LEU A 40 46.08 -27.58 8.32
C LEU A 40 47.58 -27.41 8.07
N THR A 41 48.00 -26.19 7.77
CA THR A 41 49.41 -25.84 7.54
C THR A 41 49.88 -24.85 8.60
N LEU A 42 50.94 -25.22 9.32
CA LEU A 42 51.55 -24.39 10.36
C LEU A 42 52.97 -23.99 9.98
N VAL A 43 53.31 -22.72 10.18
CA VAL A 43 54.70 -22.26 10.24
C VAL A 43 55.04 -21.95 11.69
N ILE A 44 55.92 -22.74 12.29
CA ILE A 44 56.20 -22.75 13.73
C ILE A 44 57.70 -22.79 13.98
N SER A 45 58.19 -22.17 15.06
CA SER A 45 59.62 -22.26 15.42
C SER A 45 60.04 -23.72 15.60
N THR A 46 61.17 -24.12 15.02
CA THR A 46 61.65 -25.52 15.04
C THR A 46 61.81 -26.07 16.45
N LYS A 47 62.11 -25.21 17.42
CA LYS A 47 62.21 -25.58 18.85
C LYS A 47 60.85 -25.88 19.48
N ALA A 48 59.81 -25.14 19.09
CA ALA A 48 58.47 -25.35 19.63
C ALA A 48 57.74 -26.52 18.94
N SER A 49 58.18 -26.94 17.76
CA SER A 49 57.57 -28.05 17.03
C SER A 49 58.12 -29.44 17.40
N GLU A 50 58.87 -29.59 18.50
CA GLU A 50 59.52 -30.86 18.89
C GLU A 50 58.52 -32.02 19.06
N HIS A 51 57.30 -31.71 19.50
CA HIS A 51 56.22 -32.67 19.67
C HIS A 51 55.36 -32.88 18.41
N MET A 52 55.57 -32.11 17.34
CA MET A 52 54.88 -32.23 16.05
C MET A 52 55.69 -33.12 15.10
N GLN A 53 55.47 -34.43 15.20
CA GLN A 53 56.14 -35.46 14.40
C GLN A 53 55.15 -36.08 13.43
N GLU A 54 55.65 -36.70 12.37
CA GLU A 54 54.85 -37.41 11.38
C GLU A 54 53.92 -38.42 12.07
N TYR A 55 52.67 -38.47 11.60
CA TYR A 55 51.54 -39.26 12.11
C TYR A 55 51.04 -38.93 13.53
N ARG A 56 51.60 -37.92 14.21
CA ARG A 56 50.91 -37.34 15.37
C ARG A 56 49.70 -36.52 14.93
N ARG A 57 48.81 -36.24 15.88
CA ARG A 57 47.54 -35.59 15.57
C ARG A 57 47.49 -34.16 16.08
N LEU A 58 46.79 -33.31 15.35
CA LEU A 58 46.53 -31.93 15.70
C LEU A 58 45.02 -31.74 15.85
N LEU A 59 44.61 -31.02 16.89
CA LEU A 59 43.22 -30.63 17.11
C LEU A 59 43.09 -29.12 17.06
N ILE A 60 42.12 -28.65 16.27
CA ILE A 60 41.66 -27.26 16.27
C ILE A 60 40.16 -27.22 16.56
N GLN A 61 39.63 -26.03 16.82
CA GLN A 61 38.19 -25.79 16.86
C GLN A 61 37.78 -25.00 15.63
N ASP A 62 36.71 -25.44 14.97
CA ASP A 62 36.11 -24.74 13.85
C ASP A 62 35.17 -23.60 14.31
N GLU A 63 34.49 -22.95 13.37
CA GLU A 63 33.60 -21.82 13.64
C GLU A 63 32.36 -22.16 14.48
N THR A 64 32.05 -23.44 14.67
CA THR A 64 30.95 -23.91 15.52
C THR A 64 31.43 -24.30 16.92
N GLU A 65 32.71 -24.05 17.22
CA GLU A 65 33.44 -24.55 18.39
C GLU A 65 33.59 -26.09 18.42
N ALA A 66 33.16 -26.78 17.36
CA ALA A 66 33.39 -28.19 17.20
C ALA A 66 34.87 -28.47 16.93
N TYR A 67 35.37 -29.55 17.49
CA TYR A 67 36.74 -29.97 17.25
C TYR A 67 36.91 -30.55 15.85
N ARG A 68 38.07 -30.30 15.23
CA ARG A 68 38.51 -30.93 13.97
C ARG A 68 39.89 -31.54 14.20
N GLU A 69 40.07 -32.79 13.78
CA GLU A 69 41.31 -33.56 13.96
C GLU A 69 42.07 -33.71 12.63
N PHE A 70 43.38 -33.52 12.68
CA PHE A 70 44.30 -33.64 11.55
C PHE A 70 45.45 -34.58 11.91
N VAL A 71 46.00 -35.29 10.94
CA VAL A 71 47.18 -36.15 11.06
C VAL A 71 48.32 -35.51 10.30
N ILE A 72 49.46 -35.33 10.96
CA ILE A 72 50.65 -34.72 10.37
C ILE A 72 51.24 -35.69 9.33
N GLU A 73 51.28 -35.31 8.07
CA GLU A 73 51.88 -36.15 7.01
C GLU A 73 53.27 -35.68 6.61
N ARG A 74 53.59 -34.41 6.83
CA ARG A 74 54.88 -33.81 6.44
C ARG A 74 55.37 -32.79 7.47
N CYS A 75 56.64 -32.90 7.83
CA CYS A 75 57.37 -31.93 8.64
C CYS A 75 58.62 -31.46 7.89
N GLU A 76 58.73 -30.16 7.65
CA GLU A 76 59.92 -29.54 7.06
C GLU A 76 60.68 -28.75 8.11
N LYS A 77 62.02 -28.80 8.08
CA LYS A 77 62.88 -28.03 8.98
C LYS A 77 63.80 -27.16 8.16
N GLU A 78 63.66 -25.84 8.32
CA GLU A 78 64.48 -24.87 7.64
C GLU A 78 65.63 -24.40 8.55
N ASN A 79 66.75 -24.00 7.95
CA ASN A 79 67.91 -23.50 8.69
C ASN A 79 67.71 -22.08 9.25
N ASN A 80 66.59 -21.43 8.95
CA ASN A 80 66.18 -20.13 9.48
C ASN A 80 65.53 -20.21 10.88
N GLY A 81 65.41 -21.41 11.45
CA GLY A 81 64.84 -21.65 12.79
C GLY A 81 63.33 -21.90 12.80
N TYR A 82 62.70 -22.06 11.64
CA TYR A 82 61.29 -22.40 11.50
C TYR A 82 61.07 -23.77 10.84
N SER A 83 59.89 -24.31 11.08
CA SER A 83 59.42 -25.58 10.56
C SER A 83 58.03 -25.41 9.95
N VAL A 84 57.80 -26.11 8.85
CA VAL A 84 56.48 -26.18 8.20
C VAL A 84 55.88 -27.53 8.54
N ILE A 85 54.67 -27.53 9.09
CA ILE A 85 53.92 -28.74 9.45
C ILE A 85 52.67 -28.77 8.58
N GLU A 86 52.54 -29.79 7.74
CA GLU A 86 51.35 -30.03 6.91
C GLU A 86 50.60 -31.26 7.47
N ALA A 87 49.32 -31.06 7.79
CA ALA A 87 48.46 -32.10 8.34
C ALA A 87 47.14 -32.18 7.58
N THR A 88 46.67 -33.39 7.34
CA THR A 88 45.43 -33.69 6.60
C THR A 88 44.34 -34.16 7.57
N ALA A 89 43.08 -33.80 7.34
CA ALA A 89 41.98 -34.23 8.21
C ALA A 89 41.95 -35.75 8.40
N SER A 90 41.74 -36.19 9.65
CA SER A 90 42.01 -37.58 10.01
C SER A 90 41.12 -38.60 9.31
N TYR A 91 39.90 -38.24 8.91
CA TYR A 91 39.03 -39.15 8.15
C TYR A 91 39.58 -39.50 6.76
N PHE A 92 40.36 -38.62 6.11
CA PHE A 92 41.06 -38.94 4.86
C PHE A 92 42.21 -39.93 5.06
N ILE A 93 42.72 -40.05 6.29
CA ILE A 93 43.76 -41.01 6.63
C ILE A 93 43.14 -42.31 7.13
N ASP A 94 42.26 -42.21 8.12
CA ASP A 94 41.70 -43.34 8.86
C ASP A 94 40.64 -44.10 8.05
N ILE A 95 39.81 -43.41 7.26
CA ILE A 95 38.72 -44.03 6.48
C ILE A 95 39.14 -44.27 5.02
N ALA A 96 39.74 -43.27 4.36
CA ALA A 96 40.07 -43.41 2.93
C ALA A 96 41.27 -44.34 2.68
N LYS A 97 42.22 -44.43 3.63
CA LYS A 97 43.35 -45.39 3.56
C LYS A 97 43.08 -46.70 4.33
N ALA A 98 41.87 -46.91 4.83
CA ALA A 98 41.47 -48.18 5.45
C ALA A 98 41.43 -49.31 4.42
N ARG A 99 41.35 -50.55 4.92
CA ARG A 99 41.24 -51.74 4.07
C ARG A 99 40.03 -51.60 3.12
N SER A 100 40.29 -51.80 1.83
CA SER A 100 39.28 -51.78 0.78
C SER A 100 38.19 -52.84 0.96
N ILE A 101 37.02 -52.55 0.42
CA ILE A 101 35.84 -53.39 0.42
C ILE A 101 35.70 -53.98 -0.99
N ALA A 102 35.74 -55.30 -1.09
CA ALA A 102 35.57 -56.02 -2.35
C ALA A 102 34.21 -55.72 -2.99
N LYS A 103 34.12 -55.88 -4.31
CA LYS A 103 32.86 -55.71 -5.07
C LYS A 103 31.69 -56.46 -4.42
N GLY A 104 30.50 -55.87 -4.42
CA GLY A 104 29.36 -56.42 -3.72
C GLY A 104 28.11 -55.54 -3.80
N THR A 105 27.10 -55.92 -3.04
CA THR A 105 25.81 -55.23 -2.97
C THR A 105 25.33 -55.15 -1.53
N LEU A 106 24.83 -53.98 -1.12
CA LEU A 106 24.05 -53.77 0.09
C LEU A 106 22.58 -53.70 -0.30
N GLU A 107 21.85 -54.80 -0.15
CA GLU A 107 20.45 -54.91 -0.61
C GLU A 107 19.44 -54.47 0.45
N LYS A 108 18.54 -53.56 0.06
CA LYS A 108 17.38 -53.12 0.85
C LYS A 108 17.74 -52.75 2.31
N MET A 109 18.85 -52.03 2.49
CA MET A 109 19.27 -51.55 3.81
C MET A 109 18.91 -50.07 4.00
N THR A 110 18.71 -49.68 5.26
CA THR A 110 18.61 -48.28 5.65
C THR A 110 19.96 -47.58 5.59
N LEU A 111 19.96 -46.24 5.48
CA LEU A 111 21.16 -45.42 5.50
C LEU A 111 22.08 -45.75 6.70
N LYS A 112 21.49 -45.89 7.89
CA LYS A 112 22.17 -46.23 9.13
C LYS A 112 22.89 -47.58 9.07
N GLU A 113 22.22 -48.61 8.54
CA GLU A 113 22.79 -49.97 8.42
C GLU A 113 23.94 -50.00 7.43
N MET A 114 23.81 -49.32 6.29
CA MET A 114 24.86 -49.27 5.28
C MET A 114 26.12 -48.60 5.81
N VAL A 115 26.00 -47.40 6.38
CA VAL A 115 27.14 -46.66 6.93
C VAL A 115 27.79 -47.43 8.07
N TYR A 116 27.00 -48.01 8.98
CA TYR A 116 27.53 -48.84 10.06
C TYR A 116 28.37 -50.01 9.55
N ASN A 117 27.96 -50.67 8.46
CA ASN A 117 28.72 -51.76 7.85
C ASN A 117 30.03 -51.27 7.23
N VAL A 118 30.03 -50.10 6.59
CA VAL A 118 31.21 -49.53 5.93
C VAL A 118 32.26 -49.04 6.92
N LEU A 119 31.84 -48.48 8.07
CA LEU A 119 32.76 -47.96 9.08
C LEU A 119 33.46 -49.03 9.93
N ARG A 120 33.04 -50.30 9.85
CA ARG A 120 33.62 -51.38 10.66
C ARG A 120 35.14 -51.50 10.49
N GLY A 121 35.86 -51.38 11.61
CA GLY A 121 37.31 -51.53 11.63
C GLY A 121 38.09 -50.30 11.18
N THR A 122 37.42 -49.18 10.90
CA THR A 122 38.07 -47.89 10.57
C THR A 122 38.45 -47.08 11.82
N GLY A 123 37.94 -47.44 12.99
CA GLY A 123 38.08 -46.65 14.23
C GLY A 123 37.09 -45.48 14.35
N TRP A 124 36.15 -45.38 13.41
CA TRP A 124 35.06 -44.41 13.41
C TRP A 124 33.72 -45.06 13.74
N GLU A 125 32.88 -44.30 14.44
CA GLU A 125 31.56 -44.72 14.88
C GLU A 125 30.46 -43.92 14.17
N LEU A 126 29.26 -44.49 14.14
CA LEU A 126 28.09 -43.83 13.59
C LEU A 126 27.56 -42.78 14.58
N GLY A 127 27.46 -41.54 14.14
CA GLY A 127 26.82 -40.44 14.85
C GLY A 127 25.33 -40.29 14.51
N ASN A 128 24.88 -39.05 14.36
CA ASN A 128 23.49 -38.73 14.01
C ASN A 128 23.22 -39.04 12.53
N VAL A 129 22.13 -39.74 12.26
CA VAL A 129 21.72 -40.11 10.89
C VAL A 129 20.25 -39.76 10.69
N ASP A 130 19.98 -38.85 9.76
CA ASP A 130 18.62 -38.54 9.34
C ASP A 130 17.99 -39.73 8.60
N TRP A 131 16.68 -39.90 8.79
CA TRP A 131 15.95 -40.98 8.12
C TRP A 131 15.70 -40.62 6.64
N SER A 132 16.25 -41.43 5.73
CA SER A 132 16.17 -41.25 4.26
C SER A 132 15.67 -42.50 3.51
N GLY A 133 14.88 -43.34 4.16
CA GLY A 133 14.30 -44.55 3.55
C GLY A 133 15.27 -45.73 3.44
N VAL A 134 15.00 -46.61 2.48
CA VAL A 134 15.72 -47.87 2.24
C VAL A 134 16.13 -47.92 0.78
N LYS A 135 17.39 -48.28 0.49
CA LYS A 135 17.90 -48.41 -0.88
C LYS A 135 18.73 -49.68 -1.06
N THR A 136 19.03 -50.01 -2.32
CA THR A 136 20.02 -51.00 -2.70
C THR A 136 21.16 -50.30 -3.41
N ILE A 137 22.41 -50.60 -3.02
CA ILE A 137 23.61 -50.04 -3.65
C ILE A 137 24.53 -51.19 -4.02
N SER A 138 25.03 -51.19 -5.26
CA SER A 138 26.00 -52.15 -5.77
C SER A 138 27.25 -51.43 -6.29
N TRP A 139 28.38 -52.13 -6.22
CA TRP A 139 29.65 -51.70 -6.79
C TRP A 139 30.37 -52.91 -7.40
N ASP A 140 30.95 -52.70 -8.58
CA ASP A 140 31.48 -53.72 -9.48
C ASP A 140 33.00 -53.90 -9.40
N ALA A 141 33.70 -52.90 -8.86
CA ALA A 141 35.13 -52.90 -8.56
C ALA A 141 35.39 -52.65 -7.07
N GLU A 142 36.55 -53.07 -6.57
CA GLU A 142 36.96 -52.85 -5.18
C GLU A 142 37.05 -51.35 -4.84
N ARG A 143 36.50 -50.94 -3.69
CA ARG A 143 36.41 -49.52 -3.27
C ARG A 143 36.92 -49.33 -1.85
N THR A 144 37.50 -48.18 -1.57
CA THR A 144 37.81 -47.76 -0.19
C THR A 144 36.52 -47.50 0.59
N PRO A 145 36.54 -47.60 1.93
CA PRO A 145 35.39 -47.23 2.74
C PRO A 145 34.90 -45.80 2.47
N TYR A 146 35.81 -44.85 2.23
CA TYR A 146 35.44 -43.47 1.91
C TYR A 146 34.67 -43.34 0.60
N GLU A 147 35.15 -43.96 -0.48
CA GLU A 147 34.46 -43.94 -1.79
C GLU A 147 33.06 -44.56 -1.70
N LEU A 148 32.92 -45.65 -0.91
CA LEU A 148 31.62 -46.29 -0.71
C LEU A 148 30.68 -45.43 0.15
N LEU A 149 31.18 -44.72 1.17
CA LEU A 149 30.40 -43.73 1.92
C LEU A 149 29.89 -42.61 1.02
N LYS A 150 30.73 -42.08 0.12
CA LYS A 150 30.31 -41.07 -0.86
C LYS A 150 29.22 -41.60 -1.79
N GLN A 151 29.37 -42.83 -2.28
CA GLN A 151 28.34 -43.49 -3.10
C GLN A 151 27.02 -43.65 -2.34
N ILE A 152 27.07 -44.02 -1.05
CA ILE A 152 25.91 -44.07 -0.16
C ILE A 152 25.27 -42.69 -0.02
N CYS A 153 26.06 -41.65 0.23
CA CYS A 153 25.55 -40.28 0.36
C CYS A 153 24.81 -39.81 -0.88
N THR A 154 25.39 -40.02 -2.07
CA THR A 154 24.76 -39.71 -3.36
C THR A 154 23.47 -40.51 -3.57
N ALA A 155 23.47 -41.80 -3.24
CA ALA A 155 22.29 -42.63 -3.39
C ALA A 155 21.12 -42.16 -2.50
N PHE A 156 21.41 -41.71 -1.28
CA PHE A 156 20.39 -41.28 -0.30
C PHE A 156 20.09 -39.78 -0.31
N ASP A 157 20.80 -38.98 -1.12
CA ASP A 157 20.71 -37.52 -1.18
C ASP A 157 20.94 -36.86 0.20
N VAL A 158 22.05 -37.24 0.84
CA VAL A 158 22.47 -36.78 2.18
C VAL A 158 23.90 -36.24 2.17
N GLU A 159 24.23 -35.39 3.13
CA GLU A 159 25.57 -34.87 3.37
C GLU A 159 26.21 -35.55 4.58
N ILE A 160 27.54 -35.75 4.50
CA ILE A 160 28.35 -36.39 5.54
C ILE A 160 29.16 -35.34 6.30
N ASP A 161 29.21 -35.46 7.62
CA ASP A 161 30.05 -34.61 8.47
C ASP A 161 30.78 -35.46 9.52
N PHE A 162 31.94 -34.97 9.96
CA PHE A 162 32.86 -35.68 10.86
C PHE A 162 33.06 -34.85 12.12
N THR A 163 32.70 -35.40 13.28
CA THR A 163 32.88 -34.73 14.57
C THR A 163 33.67 -35.59 15.56
N TYR A 164 34.17 -34.94 16.61
CA TYR A 164 35.07 -35.54 17.58
C TYR A 164 34.61 -35.16 18.98
N GLU A 165 34.46 -36.16 19.84
CA GLU A 165 34.14 -35.96 21.24
C GLU A 165 35.39 -36.09 22.10
N MET A 166 35.55 -35.17 23.05
CA MET A 166 36.71 -35.06 23.93
C MET A 166 36.37 -35.52 25.34
N ASN A 167 37.33 -36.14 26.02
CA ASN A 167 37.34 -36.40 27.46
C ASN A 167 38.55 -35.70 28.13
N ASP A 168 38.73 -35.88 29.44
CA ASP A 168 39.81 -35.24 30.22
C ASP A 168 41.24 -35.61 29.75
N LYS A 169 41.40 -36.63 28.90
CA LYS A 169 42.70 -37.13 28.41
C LYS A 169 42.96 -36.80 26.94
N GLY A 170 41.91 -36.56 26.15
CA GLY A 170 42.02 -36.34 24.70
C GLY A 170 40.75 -36.76 23.97
N ILE A 171 40.89 -37.33 22.77
CA ILE A 171 39.76 -37.76 21.93
C ILE A 171 39.18 -39.07 22.48
N ASP A 172 37.87 -39.08 22.73
CA ASP A 172 37.10 -40.23 23.18
C ASP A 172 36.45 -40.97 22.01
N ARG A 173 35.74 -40.25 21.14
CA ARG A 173 34.98 -40.82 20.01
C ARG A 173 35.16 -40.01 18.74
N ARG A 174 35.21 -40.72 17.60
CA ARG A 174 35.21 -40.16 16.24
C ARG A 174 33.91 -40.55 15.56
N LEU A 175 33.10 -39.57 15.20
CA LEU A 175 31.72 -39.79 14.78
C LEU A 175 31.50 -39.33 13.34
N VAL A 176 30.80 -40.17 12.57
CA VAL A 176 30.33 -39.86 11.22
C VAL A 176 28.83 -39.59 11.26
N HIS A 177 28.45 -38.38 10.87
CA HIS A 177 27.07 -37.92 10.83
C HIS A 177 26.57 -37.86 9.40
N LEU A 178 25.28 -38.12 9.19
CA LEU A 178 24.61 -37.96 7.91
C LEU A 178 23.32 -37.18 8.06
N TYR A 179 23.21 -36.09 7.31
CA TYR A 179 22.07 -35.18 7.38
C TYR A 179 21.41 -35.08 6.00
N LYS A 180 20.09 -34.90 5.97
CA LYS A 180 19.44 -34.52 4.70
C LYS A 180 20.03 -33.21 4.22
N LYS A 181 20.30 -33.13 2.92
CA LYS A 181 20.80 -31.92 2.27
C LYS A 181 19.87 -30.75 2.61
N LYS A 182 20.32 -29.85 3.47
CA LYS A 182 19.57 -28.66 3.91
C LYS A 182 20.41 -27.45 3.58
N ALA A 183 20.25 -26.99 2.34
CA ALA A 183 20.80 -25.73 1.93
C ALA A 183 20.01 -24.60 2.65
N LEU A 184 20.44 -24.26 3.85
CA LEU A 184 19.83 -23.20 4.65
C LEU A 184 20.29 -21.86 4.08
N PHE A 185 19.48 -21.25 3.21
CA PHE A 185 19.63 -19.84 2.92
C PHE A 185 19.28 -19.04 4.18
N LYS A 186 20.30 -18.66 4.96
CA LYS A 186 20.14 -17.87 6.20
C LYS A 186 20.03 -16.36 5.93
N GLY A 187 19.79 -15.95 4.69
CA GLY A 187 19.66 -14.54 4.32
C GLY A 187 20.99 -13.80 4.13
N LYS A 188 22.14 -14.49 4.10
CA LYS A 188 23.45 -13.87 3.89
C LYS A 188 23.54 -13.31 2.46
N GLU A 189 23.86 -12.02 2.36
CA GLU A 189 24.08 -11.33 1.09
C GLU A 189 25.52 -10.79 1.01
N ILE A 190 26.26 -11.29 0.01
CA ILE A 190 27.60 -10.85 -0.38
C ILE A 190 27.48 -9.74 -1.42
N LYS A 191 28.06 -8.56 -1.14
CA LYS A 191 27.90 -7.34 -1.96
C LYS A 191 29.22 -6.64 -2.22
N LYS A 192 29.36 -6.09 -3.42
CA LYS A 192 30.43 -5.15 -3.77
C LYS A 192 30.41 -3.94 -2.84
N GLY A 193 31.58 -3.53 -2.36
CA GLY A 193 31.73 -2.45 -1.38
C GLY A 193 31.44 -2.83 0.07
N LYS A 194 31.14 -4.11 0.35
CA LYS A 194 30.91 -4.65 1.70
C LYS A 194 31.85 -5.82 2.00
N ASP A 195 31.57 -6.99 1.44
CA ASP A 195 32.26 -8.25 1.72
C ASP A 195 32.68 -9.02 0.47
N LEU A 196 32.27 -8.60 -0.73
CA LEU A 196 32.78 -9.15 -2.00
C LEU A 196 34.20 -8.60 -2.28
N LEU A 197 35.19 -9.49 -2.34
CA LEU A 197 36.59 -9.14 -2.65
C LEU A 197 36.87 -9.26 -4.15
N SER A 198 36.51 -10.41 -4.75
CA SER A 198 36.74 -10.70 -6.15
C SER A 198 35.52 -11.42 -6.74
N LEU A 199 35.25 -11.16 -8.02
CA LEU A 199 34.21 -11.81 -8.78
C LEU A 199 34.72 -11.96 -10.22
N LYS A 200 34.83 -13.20 -10.69
CA LYS A 200 35.23 -13.53 -12.06
C LYS A 200 34.22 -14.49 -12.66
N ARG A 201 33.62 -14.10 -13.79
CA ARG A 201 32.68 -14.91 -14.56
C ARG A 201 33.41 -15.54 -15.73
N ILE A 202 33.33 -16.86 -15.87
CA ILE A 202 33.89 -17.61 -16.99
C ILE A 202 32.72 -18.14 -17.82
N SER A 203 32.80 -18.00 -19.13
CA SER A 203 31.82 -18.56 -20.07
C SER A 203 32.55 -19.45 -21.05
N ASP A 204 32.27 -20.74 -20.96
CA ASP A 204 32.91 -21.77 -21.76
C ASP A 204 31.89 -22.42 -22.71
N ALA A 205 32.16 -22.31 -24.00
CA ALA A 205 31.35 -22.86 -25.07
C ALA A 205 32.07 -23.98 -25.85
N THR A 206 33.18 -24.50 -25.31
CA THR A 206 34.02 -25.51 -25.98
C THR A 206 33.27 -26.81 -26.26
N GLU A 207 32.47 -27.28 -25.31
CA GLU A 207 31.72 -28.55 -25.38
C GLU A 207 30.28 -28.38 -25.90
N ILE A 208 29.92 -27.21 -26.44
CA ILE A 208 28.54 -26.93 -26.84
C ILE A 208 28.13 -27.82 -28.03
N VAL A 209 26.96 -28.44 -27.94
CA VAL A 209 26.34 -29.15 -29.07
C VAL A 209 24.87 -28.78 -29.18
N THR A 210 24.37 -28.66 -30.40
CA THR A 210 22.97 -28.31 -30.70
C THR A 210 22.17 -29.51 -31.19
N ALA A 211 22.84 -30.65 -31.42
CA ALA A 211 22.21 -31.92 -31.70
C ALA A 211 23.08 -33.10 -31.23
N VAL A 212 22.44 -34.21 -30.86
CA VAL A 212 23.12 -35.44 -30.41
C VAL A 212 22.61 -36.64 -31.20
N ILE A 213 23.54 -37.47 -31.66
CA ILE A 213 23.26 -38.84 -32.12
C ILE A 213 23.37 -39.74 -30.90
N ALA A 214 22.27 -40.32 -30.45
CA ALA A 214 22.28 -41.27 -29.35
C ALA A 214 22.28 -42.71 -29.86
N LEU A 215 23.22 -43.51 -29.37
CA LEU A 215 23.38 -44.93 -29.70
C LEU A 215 23.02 -45.76 -28.46
N GLY A 216 22.01 -46.62 -28.59
CA GLY A 216 21.67 -47.60 -27.56
C GLY A 216 22.69 -48.74 -27.51
N PRO A 217 22.68 -49.54 -26.44
CA PRO A 217 23.58 -50.69 -26.30
C PRO A 217 23.47 -51.66 -27.48
N GLU A 218 24.59 -52.29 -27.80
CA GLU A 218 24.68 -53.29 -28.88
C GLU A 218 23.90 -54.54 -28.52
N LYS A 219 23.05 -54.97 -29.45
CA LYS A 219 22.33 -56.23 -29.34
C LYS A 219 23.23 -57.39 -29.77
N ASP A 220 22.87 -58.60 -29.39
CA ASP A 220 23.60 -59.84 -29.74
C ASP A 220 23.75 -60.08 -31.25
N ASP A 221 22.94 -59.39 -32.08
CA ASP A 221 23.00 -59.43 -33.55
C ASP A 221 23.91 -58.36 -34.18
N GLY A 222 24.62 -57.56 -33.36
CA GLY A 222 25.49 -56.46 -33.78
C GLY A 222 24.77 -55.17 -34.16
N THR A 223 23.44 -55.09 -33.99
CA THR A 223 22.66 -53.87 -34.28
C THR A 223 22.53 -52.98 -33.04
N ARG A 224 22.44 -51.66 -33.27
CA ARG A 224 22.23 -50.64 -32.23
C ARG A 224 21.05 -49.76 -32.57
N LEU A 225 20.30 -49.32 -31.55
CA LEU A 225 19.31 -48.25 -31.74
C LEU A 225 20.05 -46.93 -31.96
N ARG A 226 19.72 -46.22 -33.03
CA ARG A 226 20.26 -44.89 -33.34
C ARG A 226 19.12 -43.90 -33.44
N ILE A 227 19.18 -42.84 -32.65
CA ILE A 227 18.22 -41.73 -32.72
C ILE A 227 18.95 -40.39 -32.79
N GLU A 228 18.32 -39.41 -33.39
CA GLU A 228 18.82 -38.03 -33.45
C GLU A 228 17.89 -37.15 -32.62
N VAL A 229 18.49 -36.31 -31.78
CA VAL A 229 17.77 -35.34 -30.95
C VAL A 229 18.40 -33.98 -31.19
N THR A 230 17.59 -32.99 -31.50
CA THR A 230 18.02 -31.60 -31.72
C THR A 230 17.52 -30.69 -30.61
N ASP A 231 18.26 -29.61 -30.38
CA ASP A 231 17.85 -28.46 -29.58
C ASP A 231 17.81 -27.25 -30.52
N ASP A 232 16.63 -27.00 -31.08
CA ASP A 232 16.43 -25.98 -32.12
C ASP A 232 16.63 -24.56 -31.56
N GLU A 233 16.43 -24.37 -30.25
CA GLU A 233 16.67 -23.09 -29.57
C GLU A 233 18.17 -22.83 -29.44
N ALA A 234 18.94 -23.82 -28.97
CA ALA A 234 20.39 -23.75 -28.96
C ALA A 234 20.96 -23.61 -30.38
N GLN A 235 20.35 -24.25 -31.38
CA GLN A 235 20.73 -24.13 -32.78
C GLN A 235 20.58 -22.69 -33.32
N SER A 236 19.51 -22.00 -32.94
CA SER A 236 19.30 -20.60 -33.32
C SER A 236 20.33 -19.66 -32.68
N GLN A 237 20.78 -19.98 -31.47
CA GLN A 237 21.72 -19.15 -30.71
C GLN A 237 23.19 -19.39 -31.07
N PHE A 238 23.60 -20.65 -31.22
CA PHE A 238 25.01 -21.05 -31.36
C PHE A 238 25.33 -21.64 -32.73
N GLY A 239 24.34 -22.19 -33.42
CA GLY A 239 24.49 -22.81 -34.72
C GLY A 239 24.42 -21.82 -35.88
N LEU A 240 24.97 -22.23 -37.03
CA LEU A 240 24.70 -21.55 -38.30
C LEU A 240 23.43 -22.14 -38.92
N ASP A 241 22.72 -21.36 -39.75
CA ASP A 241 21.50 -21.83 -40.42
C ASP A 241 21.72 -23.20 -41.08
N LYS A 242 20.90 -24.19 -40.68
CA LYS A 242 20.93 -25.60 -41.12
C LYS A 242 22.24 -26.37 -40.84
N ARG A 243 23.12 -25.89 -39.98
CA ARG A 243 24.35 -26.58 -39.56
C ARG A 243 24.36 -26.79 -38.05
N TYR A 244 23.85 -27.95 -37.63
CA TYR A 244 23.91 -28.38 -36.24
C TYR A 244 25.35 -28.71 -35.81
N ILE A 245 25.64 -28.40 -34.55
CA ILE A 245 26.88 -28.81 -33.87
C ILE A 245 26.57 -30.16 -33.23
N TRP A 246 27.16 -31.23 -33.76
CA TRP A 246 26.80 -32.61 -33.43
C TRP A 246 27.70 -33.21 -32.35
N GLY A 247 27.08 -33.82 -31.35
CA GLY A 247 27.71 -34.74 -30.39
C GLY A 247 27.23 -36.19 -30.56
N ILE A 248 27.93 -37.13 -29.91
CA ILE A 248 27.53 -38.55 -29.82
C ILE A 248 27.30 -38.88 -28.35
N TYR A 249 26.21 -39.58 -28.06
CA TYR A 249 25.87 -40.04 -26.71
C TYR A 249 25.61 -41.54 -26.66
N GLU A 250 26.38 -42.26 -25.83
CA GLU A 250 26.17 -43.67 -25.54
C GLU A 250 25.81 -43.81 -24.05
N PRO A 251 24.59 -44.24 -23.69
CA PRO A 251 24.23 -44.46 -22.30
C PRO A 251 25.03 -45.62 -21.70
N GLU A 252 25.54 -45.46 -20.48
CA GLU A 252 26.10 -46.55 -19.68
C GLU A 252 24.98 -47.49 -19.20
N SER A 253 24.56 -48.41 -20.08
CA SER A 253 23.50 -49.38 -19.82
C SER A 253 23.75 -50.66 -20.61
N GLU A 254 23.77 -51.81 -19.94
CA GLU A 254 23.86 -53.13 -20.58
C GLU A 254 22.49 -53.69 -21.01
N ASP A 255 21.41 -52.94 -20.79
CA ASP A 255 20.05 -53.35 -21.15
C ASP A 255 19.85 -53.42 -22.68
N SER A 256 20.04 -54.62 -23.24
CA SER A 256 19.80 -54.92 -24.66
C SER A 256 18.34 -54.76 -25.10
N THR A 257 17.41 -54.56 -24.15
CA THR A 257 15.98 -54.29 -24.38
C THR A 257 15.62 -52.80 -24.41
N MET A 258 16.62 -51.90 -24.40
CA MET A 258 16.46 -50.45 -24.52
C MET A 258 15.41 -50.06 -25.58
N THR A 259 14.47 -49.18 -25.23
CA THR A 259 13.44 -48.67 -26.16
C THR A 259 13.82 -47.31 -26.73
N SER A 260 13.31 -46.98 -27.93
CA SER A 260 13.53 -45.67 -28.54
C SER A 260 13.06 -44.51 -27.67
N ALA A 261 11.96 -44.66 -26.92
CA ALA A 261 11.44 -43.63 -26.02
C ALA A 261 12.38 -43.38 -24.82
N ARG A 262 12.90 -44.45 -24.22
CA ARG A 262 13.86 -44.34 -23.12
C ARG A 262 15.19 -43.73 -23.58
N LEU A 263 15.71 -44.20 -24.72
CA LEU A 263 16.93 -43.64 -25.32
C LEU A 263 16.73 -42.15 -25.68
N THR A 264 15.56 -41.76 -26.18
CA THR A 264 15.21 -40.36 -26.47
C THR A 264 15.18 -39.52 -25.20
N SER A 265 14.62 -40.03 -24.10
CA SER A 265 14.61 -39.32 -22.82
C SER A 265 16.03 -39.12 -22.27
N LEU A 266 16.87 -40.16 -22.34
CA LEU A 266 18.27 -40.08 -21.92
C LEU A 266 19.07 -39.11 -22.80
N ALA A 267 18.89 -39.17 -24.12
CA ALA A 267 19.52 -38.29 -25.09
C ALA A 267 19.10 -36.82 -24.92
N LYS A 268 17.80 -36.55 -24.70
CA LYS A 268 17.30 -35.21 -24.38
C LYS A 268 17.87 -34.69 -23.08
N THR A 269 17.95 -35.54 -22.05
CA THR A 269 18.53 -35.17 -20.75
C THR A 269 20.01 -34.83 -20.90
N HIS A 270 20.76 -35.63 -21.64
CA HIS A 270 22.17 -35.36 -21.92
C HIS A 270 22.33 -34.08 -22.74
N LEU A 271 21.64 -33.95 -23.88
CA LEU A 271 21.67 -32.76 -24.75
C LEU A 271 21.36 -31.48 -23.95
N SER A 272 20.36 -31.49 -23.07
CA SER A 272 20.01 -30.33 -22.23
C SER A 272 21.12 -29.85 -21.28
N LYS A 273 22.12 -30.69 -21.00
CA LYS A 273 23.30 -30.35 -20.19
C LYS A 273 24.43 -29.73 -21.00
N ILE A 274 24.52 -30.08 -22.29
CA ILE A 274 25.62 -29.69 -23.19
C ILE A 274 25.19 -28.75 -24.32
N SER A 275 23.90 -28.39 -24.41
CA SER A 275 23.36 -27.41 -25.37
C SER A 275 23.41 -25.96 -24.86
N LYS A 276 24.03 -25.73 -23.70
CA LYS A 276 24.13 -24.42 -23.05
C LYS A 276 25.59 -24.08 -22.78
N VAL A 277 25.92 -22.79 -22.84
CA VAL A 277 27.24 -22.29 -22.45
C VAL A 277 27.43 -22.60 -20.96
N ASN A 278 28.54 -23.27 -20.63
CA ASN A 278 28.88 -23.53 -19.23
C ASN A 278 29.36 -22.20 -18.63
N VAL A 279 28.59 -21.66 -17.68
CA VAL A 279 28.95 -20.43 -16.99
C VAL A 279 29.33 -20.79 -15.57
N SER A 280 30.59 -20.55 -15.22
CA SER A 280 31.10 -20.70 -13.87
C SER A 280 31.56 -19.35 -13.34
N TYR A 281 31.66 -19.26 -12.01
CA TYR A 281 32.10 -18.05 -11.36
C TYR A 281 33.11 -18.41 -10.27
N GLU A 282 34.17 -17.63 -10.19
CA GLU A 282 35.10 -17.62 -9.07
C GLU A 282 34.75 -16.39 -8.22
N VAL A 283 34.42 -16.63 -6.95
CA VAL A 283 34.00 -15.59 -6.01
C VAL A 283 34.81 -15.71 -4.75
N ASP A 284 35.46 -14.62 -4.36
CA ASP A 284 36.11 -14.50 -3.07
C ASP A 284 35.35 -13.49 -2.21
N ALA A 285 35.01 -13.90 -0.99
CA ALA A 285 34.39 -13.01 0.00
C ALA A 285 35.17 -12.96 1.31
N LEU A 286 35.19 -11.78 1.92
CA LEU A 286 35.78 -11.54 3.24
C LEU A 286 34.79 -11.89 4.34
N ASP A 287 35.28 -12.50 5.41
CA ASP A 287 34.51 -12.67 6.64
C ASP A 287 34.36 -11.33 7.40
N ILE A 288 33.11 -10.88 7.54
CA ILE A 288 32.74 -9.64 8.23
C ILE A 288 32.07 -9.88 9.59
N ARG A 289 32.04 -11.12 10.12
CA ARG A 289 31.35 -11.44 11.38
C ARG A 289 31.78 -10.60 12.57
N LYS A 290 33.04 -10.16 12.62
CA LYS A 290 33.56 -9.27 13.67
C LYS A 290 32.83 -7.92 13.70
N HIS A 291 32.32 -7.45 12.56
CA HIS A 291 31.55 -6.21 12.43
C HIS A 291 30.04 -6.43 12.29
N SER A 292 29.63 -7.57 11.73
CA SER A 292 28.25 -7.98 11.54
C SER A 292 28.01 -9.39 12.09
N PRO A 293 27.84 -9.56 13.43
CA PRO A 293 27.74 -10.88 14.06
C PRO A 293 26.55 -11.73 13.63
N HIS A 294 25.51 -11.12 13.05
CA HIS A 294 24.33 -11.79 12.52
C HIS A 294 24.54 -12.34 11.10
N GLU A 295 25.65 -12.00 10.43
CA GLU A 295 25.96 -12.40 9.07
C GLU A 295 27.03 -13.50 9.01
N VAL A 296 26.77 -14.60 9.71
CA VAL A 296 27.67 -15.76 9.76
C VAL A 296 27.57 -16.59 8.48
N THR A 297 28.71 -16.87 7.87
CA THR A 297 28.85 -17.78 6.71
C THR A 297 29.59 -19.05 7.14
N ARG A 298 29.06 -20.23 6.81
CA ARG A 298 29.64 -21.55 7.10
C ARG A 298 29.83 -22.37 5.83
N PHE A 299 30.63 -23.42 5.92
CA PHE A 299 30.80 -24.37 4.82
C PHE A 299 29.43 -25.01 4.48
N GLY A 300 29.10 -25.12 3.19
CA GLY A 300 27.79 -25.63 2.73
C GLY A 300 26.59 -24.67 2.86
N ASP A 301 26.75 -23.46 3.43
CA ASP A 301 25.67 -22.47 3.42
C ASP A 301 25.48 -21.92 1.99
N ILE A 302 24.23 -21.63 1.59
CA ILE A 302 23.95 -20.84 0.38
C ILE A 302 24.07 -19.35 0.75
N ALA A 303 24.89 -18.63 0.01
CA ALA A 303 24.96 -17.17 0.05
C ALA A 303 24.44 -16.55 -1.25
N ARG A 304 23.83 -15.38 -1.15
CA ARG A 304 23.40 -14.59 -2.31
C ARG A 304 24.47 -13.57 -2.67
N ILE A 305 24.97 -13.64 -3.89
CA ILE A 305 25.96 -12.73 -4.45
C ILE A 305 25.24 -11.68 -5.29
N LYS A 306 25.52 -10.41 -5.01
CA LYS A 306 24.90 -9.29 -5.71
C LYS A 306 25.94 -8.24 -6.08
N ASP A 307 26.06 -8.01 -7.38
CA ASP A 307 26.84 -6.91 -7.94
C ASP A 307 26.03 -6.21 -9.03
N ARG A 308 25.50 -5.02 -8.70
CA ARG A 308 24.69 -4.21 -9.62
C ARG A 308 25.52 -3.46 -10.66
N ASP A 309 26.82 -3.30 -10.40
CA ASP A 309 27.74 -2.62 -11.32
C ASP A 309 28.35 -3.61 -12.33
N PHE A 310 28.20 -4.92 -12.08
CA PHE A 310 28.57 -5.94 -13.06
C PHE A 310 27.72 -5.75 -14.33
N THR A 311 28.29 -6.02 -15.51
CA THR A 311 27.57 -5.84 -16.78
C THR A 311 27.42 -7.19 -17.48
N PRO A 312 26.20 -7.76 -17.54
CA PRO A 312 24.94 -7.28 -16.94
C PRO A 312 24.90 -7.42 -15.40
N PRO A 313 23.99 -6.74 -14.68
CA PRO A 313 23.89 -6.84 -13.23
C PRO A 313 23.76 -8.29 -12.75
N LEU A 314 24.64 -8.71 -11.84
CA LEU A 314 24.68 -10.09 -11.37
C LEU A 314 23.84 -10.26 -10.11
N TYR A 315 22.89 -11.21 -10.18
CA TYR A 315 22.16 -11.74 -9.03
C TYR A 315 22.31 -13.27 -9.05
N ALA A 316 23.11 -13.80 -8.13
CA ALA A 316 23.36 -15.23 -8.10
C ALA A 316 23.29 -15.79 -6.68
N GLU A 317 23.00 -17.08 -6.56
CA GLU A 317 23.10 -17.82 -5.30
C GLU A 317 24.11 -18.95 -5.48
N ALA A 318 25.03 -19.09 -4.54
CA ALA A 318 26.07 -20.11 -4.59
C ALA A 318 26.28 -20.73 -3.21
N GLU A 319 26.60 -22.01 -3.21
CA GLU A 319 27.00 -22.76 -2.02
C GLU A 319 28.47 -22.42 -1.68
N VAL A 320 28.78 -22.27 -0.40
CA VAL A 320 30.16 -22.11 0.07
C VAL A 320 30.87 -23.47 -0.02
N THR A 321 31.75 -23.61 -1.01
CA THR A 321 32.51 -24.84 -1.25
C THR A 321 33.94 -24.78 -0.71
N GLY A 322 34.39 -23.61 -0.26
CA GLY A 322 35.73 -23.43 0.30
C GLY A 322 35.79 -22.44 1.44
N ILE A 323 36.63 -22.73 2.43
CA ILE A 323 37.00 -21.83 3.52
C ILE A 323 38.52 -21.86 3.68
N GLU A 324 39.12 -20.68 3.71
CA GLU A 324 40.47 -20.47 4.21
C GLU A 324 40.38 -19.64 5.50
N HIS A 325 40.98 -20.14 6.58
CA HIS A 325 40.97 -19.50 7.90
C HIS A 325 42.36 -19.46 8.49
N ASP A 326 42.89 -18.24 8.67
CA ASP A 326 44.08 -18.02 9.48
C ASP A 326 43.69 -18.02 10.96
N LEU A 327 44.11 -19.05 11.69
CA LEU A 327 43.78 -19.27 13.10
C LEU A 327 44.47 -18.27 14.05
N ILE A 328 45.48 -17.52 13.58
CA ILE A 328 46.21 -16.52 14.36
C ILE A 328 45.56 -15.15 14.23
N SER A 329 45.39 -14.65 13.00
CA SER A 329 44.71 -13.36 12.74
C SER A 329 43.19 -13.44 12.90
N ASP A 330 42.64 -14.67 12.83
CA ASP A 330 41.21 -14.95 12.75
C ASP A 330 40.57 -14.24 11.54
N GLU A 331 41.32 -14.13 10.44
CA GLU A 331 40.84 -13.72 9.12
C GLU A 331 40.39 -14.93 8.32
N ARG A 332 39.33 -14.76 7.52
CA ARG A 332 38.80 -15.84 6.69
C ARG A 332 38.41 -15.35 5.30
N LYS A 333 38.54 -16.27 4.35
CA LYS A 333 38.08 -16.13 2.97
C LYS A 333 37.18 -17.29 2.61
N TYR A 334 36.19 -17.01 1.77
CA TYR A 334 35.23 -18.00 1.29
C TYR A 334 35.35 -18.15 -0.22
N THR A 335 35.33 -19.40 -0.68
CA THR A 335 35.19 -19.78 -2.08
C THR A 335 33.81 -20.38 -2.29
N PHE A 336 33.21 -20.08 -3.44
CA PHE A 336 31.85 -20.50 -3.76
C PHE A 336 31.86 -21.45 -4.96
N GLY A 337 30.98 -22.44 -4.92
CA GLY A 337 30.73 -23.33 -6.06
C GLY A 337 29.98 -22.62 -7.17
N THR A 338 29.60 -23.37 -8.21
CA THR A 338 28.90 -22.83 -9.38
C THR A 338 27.61 -22.07 -8.98
N PRO A 339 27.56 -20.74 -9.15
CA PRO A 339 26.38 -19.97 -8.82
C PRO A 339 25.22 -20.24 -9.76
N LYS A 340 24.02 -20.25 -9.19
CA LYS A 340 22.76 -20.18 -9.91
C LYS A 340 22.39 -18.73 -10.14
N GLU A 341 22.43 -18.29 -11.39
CA GLU A 341 22.07 -16.93 -11.81
C GLU A 341 20.55 -16.76 -11.88
N TYR A 342 20.08 -15.58 -11.50
CA TYR A 342 18.68 -15.17 -11.56
C TYR A 342 18.54 -13.88 -12.36
N VAL A 343 17.53 -13.82 -13.22
CA VAL A 343 17.15 -12.58 -13.89
C VAL A 343 16.43 -11.68 -12.88
N GLU A 344 16.80 -10.41 -12.79
CA GLU A 344 16.19 -9.47 -11.83
C GLU A 344 14.66 -9.41 -11.95
N SER A 345 14.13 -9.53 -13.18
CA SER A 345 12.69 -9.58 -13.43
C SER A 345 12.02 -10.78 -12.78
N ASP A 346 12.65 -11.95 -12.77
CA ASP A 346 12.09 -13.17 -12.18
C ASP A 346 12.05 -13.10 -10.65
N LEU A 347 13.12 -12.55 -10.05
CA LEU A 347 13.19 -12.30 -8.61
C LEU A 347 12.14 -11.29 -8.16
N ARG A 348 11.87 -10.28 -9.00
CA ARG A 348 10.88 -9.26 -8.72
C ARG A 348 9.47 -9.64 -9.12
N ARG A 349 9.28 -10.66 -9.97
CA ARG A 349 7.97 -10.99 -10.57
C ARG A 349 6.87 -11.08 -9.53
N TYR A 350 7.05 -11.86 -8.47
CA TYR A 350 6.06 -11.96 -7.39
C TYR A 350 5.78 -10.59 -6.74
N PHE A 351 6.82 -9.82 -6.43
CA PHE A 351 6.66 -8.49 -5.84
C PHE A 351 5.97 -7.52 -6.80
N THR A 352 6.34 -7.52 -8.08
CA THR A 352 5.77 -6.67 -9.12
C THR A 352 4.33 -7.06 -9.41
N GLU A 353 3.99 -8.34 -9.45
CA GLU A 353 2.61 -8.85 -9.56
C GLU A 353 1.77 -8.44 -8.35
N ARG A 354 2.32 -8.55 -7.14
CA ARG A 354 1.65 -8.11 -5.91
C ARG A 354 1.51 -6.59 -5.84
N LEU A 355 2.52 -5.84 -6.27
CA LEU A 355 2.49 -4.39 -6.31
C LEU A 355 1.51 -3.88 -7.35
N ALA A 356 1.48 -4.48 -8.56
CA ALA A 356 0.49 -4.17 -9.59
C ALA A 356 -0.93 -4.51 -9.10
N MET A 357 -1.10 -5.65 -8.43
CA MET A 357 -2.37 -6.00 -7.77
C MET A 357 -2.77 -4.96 -6.72
N LEU A 358 -1.86 -4.55 -5.84
CA LEU A 358 -2.13 -3.54 -4.81
C LEU A 358 -2.40 -2.15 -5.41
N GLN A 359 -1.67 -1.75 -6.44
CA GLN A 359 -1.89 -0.49 -7.17
C GLN A 359 -3.24 -0.49 -7.87
N GLN A 360 -3.67 -1.62 -8.42
CA GLN A 360 -5.02 -1.78 -8.96
C GLN A 360 -6.07 -1.70 -7.84
N MET A 361 -5.85 -2.38 -6.71
CA MET A 361 -6.73 -2.32 -5.53
C MET A 361 -6.83 -0.91 -4.91
N MET A 362 -5.81 -0.08 -5.08
CA MET A 362 -5.77 1.30 -4.58
C MET A 362 -6.37 2.32 -5.55
N LYS A 363 -6.43 2.01 -6.85
CA LYS A 363 -7.04 2.89 -7.87
C LYS A 363 -8.58 2.77 -7.93
N ASP A 364 -9.12 1.64 -7.50
CA ASP A 364 -10.55 1.40 -7.51
C ASP A 364 -11.14 1.67 -6.11
N ASP A 365 -11.73 2.86 -5.90
CA ASP A 365 -12.45 3.26 -4.66
C ASP A 365 -13.73 2.42 -4.38
N ILE A 366 -13.93 1.35 -5.15
CA ILE A 366 -15.01 0.38 -5.04
C ILE A 366 -14.38 -1.01 -4.87
N LEU A 367 -14.43 -1.50 -3.64
CA LEU A 367 -14.11 -2.85 -3.16
C LEU A 367 -14.15 -3.95 -4.23
N ASN A 368 -13.00 -4.60 -4.46
CA ASN A 368 -12.69 -6.05 -4.35
C ASN A 368 -13.68 -7.14 -4.81
N ILE A 369 -14.81 -6.83 -5.43
CA ILE A 369 -15.77 -7.84 -5.87
C ILE A 369 -15.17 -8.66 -7.02
N ASP A 370 -14.58 -8.03 -8.04
CA ASP A 370 -14.02 -8.76 -9.19
C ASP A 370 -12.83 -9.68 -8.81
N GLN A 371 -12.00 -9.27 -7.84
CA GLN A 371 -10.87 -10.09 -7.37
C GLN A 371 -11.27 -11.20 -6.39
N ILE A 372 -12.36 -11.04 -5.63
CA ILE A 372 -12.96 -12.11 -4.85
C ILE A 372 -13.61 -13.12 -5.79
N MET A 373 -14.29 -12.65 -6.85
CA MET A 373 -14.97 -13.50 -7.82
C MET A 373 -14.01 -14.33 -8.68
N GLU A 374 -12.92 -13.73 -9.16
CA GLU A 374 -11.91 -14.43 -9.96
C GLU A 374 -11.15 -15.47 -9.13
N LYS A 375 -10.84 -15.19 -7.85
CA LYS A 375 -10.18 -16.18 -6.98
C LYS A 375 -11.11 -17.26 -6.45
N VAL A 376 -12.38 -16.98 -6.18
CA VAL A 376 -13.32 -17.99 -5.62
C VAL A 376 -13.84 -18.94 -6.71
N VAL A 377 -14.18 -18.44 -7.89
CA VAL A 377 -14.64 -19.30 -9.01
C VAL A 377 -13.48 -20.17 -9.52
N ILE A 378 -12.29 -19.60 -9.72
CA ILE A 378 -11.11 -20.36 -10.16
C ILE A 378 -10.68 -21.37 -9.10
N THR A 379 -10.74 -21.06 -7.79
CA THR A 379 -10.31 -22.02 -6.74
C THR A 379 -11.34 -23.13 -6.49
N VAL A 380 -12.62 -22.94 -6.82
CA VAL A 380 -13.66 -23.98 -6.74
C VAL A 380 -13.64 -24.87 -7.98
N ASP A 381 -13.48 -24.33 -9.19
CA ASP A 381 -13.36 -25.15 -10.40
C ASP A 381 -12.01 -25.88 -10.45
N THR A 382 -10.87 -25.22 -10.22
CA THR A 382 -9.53 -25.86 -10.37
C THR A 382 -9.13 -26.80 -9.23
N LYS A 383 -9.80 -26.80 -8.07
CA LYS A 383 -9.58 -27.79 -7.00
C LYS A 383 -10.66 -28.88 -6.94
N ILE A 384 -11.76 -28.76 -7.68
CA ILE A 384 -12.84 -29.77 -7.72
C ILE A 384 -12.86 -30.54 -9.06
N GLU A 385 -12.15 -30.09 -10.09
CA GLU A 385 -11.95 -30.82 -11.36
C GLU A 385 -11.06 -32.09 -11.28
N GLU A 386 -10.79 -32.64 -10.09
CA GLU A 386 -10.50 -34.07 -9.95
C GLU A 386 -11.81 -34.81 -9.67
N THR A 387 -12.67 -34.91 -10.69
CA THR A 387 -14.03 -35.43 -10.59
C THR A 387 -14.03 -36.93 -10.26
N ILE A 388 -14.18 -37.30 -8.98
CA ILE A 388 -14.44 -38.68 -8.56
C ILE A 388 -15.76 -39.12 -9.18
N THR A 389 -15.71 -40.08 -10.11
CA THR A 389 -16.94 -40.60 -10.74
C THR A 389 -17.63 -41.54 -9.75
N THR A 390 -18.95 -41.47 -9.57
CA THR A 390 -19.69 -42.29 -8.58
C THR A 390 -20.70 -43.20 -9.29
N GLY A 391 -20.68 -44.51 -9.02
CA GLY A 391 -21.62 -45.46 -9.62
C GLY A 391 -21.31 -46.92 -9.28
N ALA A 392 -22.24 -47.84 -9.58
CA ALA A 392 -22.04 -49.27 -9.34
C ALA A 392 -21.15 -49.96 -10.40
N THR A 393 -20.85 -49.24 -11.50
CA THR A 393 -19.99 -49.70 -12.60
C THR A 393 -18.89 -48.68 -12.88
N PRO A 394 -17.67 -49.12 -13.24
CA PRO A 394 -16.53 -48.22 -13.49
C PRO A 394 -16.72 -47.38 -14.76
N PRO A 395 -16.07 -46.20 -14.86
CA PRO A 395 -16.02 -45.37 -16.08
C PRO A 395 -15.53 -46.16 -17.31
N GLU A 396 -16.15 -45.95 -18.48
CA GLU A 396 -15.88 -46.74 -19.70
C GLU A 396 -14.51 -46.44 -20.35
N THR A 397 -13.92 -45.26 -20.11
CA THR A 397 -12.61 -44.85 -20.66
C THR A 397 -11.74 -44.16 -19.60
N PRO A 398 -11.18 -44.90 -18.63
CA PRO A 398 -10.45 -44.29 -17.52
C PRO A 398 -9.00 -43.90 -17.86
N VAL A 399 -8.51 -42.81 -17.26
CA VAL A 399 -7.11 -42.35 -17.36
C VAL A 399 -6.33 -42.68 -16.08
N THR A 400 -5.03 -42.95 -16.19
CA THR A 400 -4.18 -43.27 -15.02
C THR A 400 -4.20 -42.12 -14.02
N GLY A 401 -4.52 -42.42 -12.75
CA GLY A 401 -4.75 -41.45 -11.68
C GLY A 401 -6.22 -41.03 -11.50
N GLN A 402 -7.15 -41.50 -12.35
CA GLN A 402 -8.59 -41.24 -12.19
C GLN A 402 -9.18 -42.02 -11.01
N LEU A 403 -10.08 -41.38 -10.26
CA LEU A 403 -10.74 -41.94 -9.09
C LEU A 403 -12.22 -42.30 -9.36
N TRP A 404 -12.64 -43.48 -8.89
CA TRP A 404 -14.02 -43.99 -8.99
C TRP A 404 -14.51 -44.45 -7.61
N TYR A 405 -15.69 -43.99 -7.20
CA TYR A 405 -16.35 -44.41 -5.98
C TYR A 405 -17.32 -45.56 -6.28
N ASP A 406 -16.84 -46.78 -6.02
CA ASP A 406 -17.52 -48.04 -6.29
C ASP A 406 -18.64 -48.24 -5.26
N THR A 407 -19.88 -48.04 -5.71
CA THR A 407 -21.10 -48.21 -4.89
C THR A 407 -21.79 -49.56 -5.13
N SER A 408 -21.11 -50.52 -5.78
CA SER A 408 -21.66 -51.85 -6.04
C SER A 408 -22.03 -52.62 -4.76
N ASN A 409 -21.37 -52.30 -3.64
CA ASN A 409 -21.74 -52.77 -2.31
C ASN A 409 -22.37 -51.64 -1.48
N PRO A 410 -23.69 -51.65 -1.27
CA PRO A 410 -24.38 -50.58 -0.54
C PRO A 410 -24.02 -50.49 0.95
N ASN A 411 -23.37 -51.51 1.52
CA ASN A 411 -22.93 -51.53 2.92
C ASN A 411 -21.43 -51.24 3.09
N ASN A 412 -20.65 -51.18 2.00
CA ASN A 412 -19.21 -50.92 2.04
C ASN A 412 -18.73 -50.41 0.67
N ALA A 413 -18.98 -49.14 0.38
CA ALA A 413 -18.52 -48.49 -0.83
C ALA A 413 -17.02 -48.15 -0.72
N VAL A 414 -16.25 -48.43 -1.78
CA VAL A 414 -14.78 -48.37 -1.75
C VAL A 414 -14.28 -47.42 -2.83
N LEU A 415 -13.35 -46.53 -2.45
CA LEU A 415 -12.71 -45.62 -3.41
C LEU A 415 -11.59 -46.35 -4.15
N ARG A 416 -11.68 -46.39 -5.47
CA ARG A 416 -10.69 -47.00 -6.36
C ARG A 416 -9.99 -45.96 -7.21
N GLU A 417 -8.73 -46.21 -7.52
CA GLU A 417 -7.88 -45.42 -8.41
C GLU A 417 -7.48 -46.27 -9.60
N TYR A 418 -7.48 -45.70 -10.79
CA TYR A 418 -7.07 -46.40 -12.00
C TYR A 418 -5.56 -46.31 -12.16
N GLN A 419 -4.86 -47.42 -11.95
CA GLN A 419 -3.40 -47.53 -12.09
C GLN A 419 -3.07 -48.72 -13.01
N ASP A 420 -2.15 -48.51 -13.95
CA ASP A 420 -1.60 -49.56 -14.83
C ASP A 420 -2.64 -50.45 -15.56
N GLY A 421 -3.81 -49.89 -15.90
CA GLY A 421 -4.87 -50.60 -16.63
C GLY A 421 -5.91 -51.31 -15.75
N GLU A 422 -5.80 -51.20 -14.42
CA GLU A 422 -6.72 -51.81 -13.46
C GLU A 422 -7.18 -50.83 -12.37
N TRP A 423 -8.32 -51.12 -11.73
CA TRP A 423 -8.85 -50.31 -10.63
C TRP A 423 -8.42 -50.87 -9.26
N VAL A 424 -7.54 -50.14 -8.57
CA VAL A 424 -6.96 -50.52 -7.26
C VAL A 424 -7.55 -49.69 -6.11
N ASN A 425 -7.68 -50.25 -4.91
CA ASN A 425 -8.23 -49.52 -3.75
C ASN A 425 -7.27 -48.42 -3.29
N SER A 426 -7.77 -47.18 -3.17
CA SER A 426 -6.95 -45.99 -2.88
C SER A 426 -6.73 -45.75 -1.36
N THR A 427 -7.39 -46.51 -0.48
CA THR A 427 -7.25 -46.38 0.99
C THR A 427 -7.18 -47.72 1.72
N THR A 428 -6.40 -47.79 2.80
CA THR A 428 -6.43 -48.87 3.81
C THR A 428 -7.64 -48.73 4.75
N GLU A 429 -8.19 -49.85 5.21
CA GLU A 429 -9.56 -49.97 5.73
C GLU A 429 -9.92 -49.23 7.05
N ASN A 430 -8.99 -48.59 7.77
CA ASN A 430 -9.35 -47.73 8.92
C ASN A 430 -8.22 -46.75 9.36
N PRO A 431 -8.37 -45.42 9.20
CA PRO A 431 -7.40 -44.40 9.64
C PRO A 431 -7.26 -44.21 11.16
N GLU A 432 -8.22 -44.71 11.96
CA GLU A 432 -8.20 -44.60 13.43
C GLU A 432 -7.09 -45.44 14.08
N ASP A 433 -6.63 -46.51 13.41
CA ASP A 433 -5.66 -47.46 13.95
C ASP A 433 -4.22 -46.88 14.07
N ILE A 434 -3.98 -45.68 13.51
CA ILE A 434 -2.68 -44.98 13.56
C ILE A 434 -2.79 -43.55 14.14
N GLY A 435 -3.93 -43.17 14.72
CA GLY A 435 -4.11 -41.86 15.36
C GLY A 435 -4.16 -40.68 14.39
N THR A 436 -4.55 -40.91 13.13
CA THR A 436 -4.69 -39.87 12.10
C THR A 436 -6.15 -39.53 11.83
N LEU A 437 -6.45 -38.28 11.48
CA LEU A 437 -7.81 -37.82 11.13
C LEU A 437 -8.28 -38.48 9.82
N SER A 438 -9.56 -38.84 9.76
CA SER A 438 -10.19 -39.34 8.53
C SER A 438 -10.26 -38.24 7.47
N ARG A 439 -10.28 -38.63 6.18
CA ARG A 439 -10.41 -37.67 5.06
C ARG A 439 -11.66 -36.78 5.18
N ALA A 440 -12.75 -37.33 5.74
CA ALA A 440 -13.98 -36.60 6.01
C ALA A 440 -13.79 -35.52 7.10
N GLN A 441 -13.06 -35.83 8.17
CA GLN A 441 -12.70 -34.86 9.23
C GLN A 441 -11.80 -33.74 8.71
N ILE A 442 -10.83 -34.07 7.86
CA ILE A 442 -9.95 -33.08 7.22
C ILE A 442 -10.76 -32.15 6.30
N LEU A 443 -11.64 -32.71 5.47
CA LEU A 443 -12.50 -31.95 4.57
C LEU A 443 -13.50 -31.07 5.35
N TYR A 444 -14.04 -31.57 6.46
CA TYR A 444 -14.88 -30.79 7.37
C TYR A 444 -14.13 -29.59 7.95
N ARG A 445 -12.88 -29.76 8.43
CA ARG A 445 -12.04 -28.66 8.91
C ARG A 445 -11.76 -27.61 7.83
N GLU A 446 -11.45 -28.05 6.61
CA GLU A 446 -11.23 -27.11 5.51
C GLU A 446 -12.49 -26.34 5.13
N LEU A 447 -13.65 -27.00 5.10
CA LEU A 447 -14.93 -26.37 4.85
C LEU A 447 -15.31 -25.41 5.99
N GLN A 448 -15.01 -25.75 7.25
CA GLN A 448 -15.26 -24.91 8.41
C GLN A 448 -14.37 -23.65 8.44
N LEU A 449 -13.10 -23.78 8.04
CA LEU A 449 -12.21 -22.63 7.83
C LEU A 449 -12.75 -21.69 6.75
N ARG A 450 -13.28 -22.24 5.64
CA ARG A 450 -13.90 -21.45 4.58
C ARG A 450 -15.21 -20.80 5.05
N TYR A 451 -16.04 -21.51 5.81
CA TYR A 451 -17.28 -20.99 6.39
C TYR A 451 -17.05 -19.76 7.30
N ASN A 452 -15.98 -19.76 8.10
CA ASN A 452 -15.62 -18.59 8.91
C ASN A 452 -15.29 -17.36 8.04
N VAL A 453 -14.66 -17.57 6.88
CA VAL A 453 -14.41 -16.53 5.88
C VAL A 453 -15.72 -16.10 5.19
N THR A 454 -16.63 -17.05 4.93
CA THR A 454 -17.98 -16.81 4.38
C THR A 454 -18.82 -15.90 5.30
N LEU A 455 -18.74 -16.07 6.63
CA LEU A 455 -19.43 -15.24 7.63
C LEU A 455 -18.97 -13.77 7.58
N GLU A 456 -17.66 -13.54 7.50
CA GLU A 456 -17.08 -12.20 7.43
C GLU A 456 -17.45 -11.50 6.10
N GLN A 457 -17.39 -12.25 4.99
CA GLN A 457 -17.82 -11.78 3.67
C GLN A 457 -19.30 -11.40 3.64
N ASN A 458 -20.17 -12.20 4.26
CA ASN A 458 -21.60 -11.91 4.29
C ASN A 458 -21.91 -10.60 5.03
N ASN A 459 -21.21 -10.32 6.13
CA ASN A 459 -21.37 -9.08 6.89
C ASN A 459 -20.94 -7.84 6.08
N LEU A 460 -19.82 -7.93 5.35
CA LEU A 460 -19.33 -6.86 4.48
C LEU A 460 -20.29 -6.61 3.31
N LEU A 461 -20.81 -7.69 2.72
CA LEU A 461 -21.76 -7.62 1.60
C LEU A 461 -23.10 -6.99 2.04
N ASN A 462 -23.54 -7.29 3.27
CA ASN A 462 -24.70 -6.64 3.91
C ASN A 462 -24.49 -5.13 4.07
N GLU A 463 -23.30 -4.70 4.49
CA GLU A 463 -22.98 -3.28 4.66
C GLU A 463 -23.00 -2.54 3.31
N GLN A 464 -22.37 -3.12 2.28
CA GLN A 464 -22.34 -2.52 0.94
C GLN A 464 -23.72 -2.47 0.28
N TYR A 465 -24.50 -3.54 0.39
CA TYR A 465 -25.88 -3.55 -0.07
C TYR A 465 -26.70 -2.43 0.58
N ASN A 466 -26.62 -2.27 1.90
CA ASN A 466 -27.35 -1.21 2.60
C ASN A 466 -26.88 0.19 2.18
N LYS A 467 -25.59 0.38 1.93
CA LYS A 467 -25.05 1.66 1.45
C LYS A 467 -25.58 2.01 0.06
N VAL A 468 -25.50 1.09 -0.90
CA VAL A 468 -25.92 1.29 -2.30
C VAL A 468 -27.44 1.42 -2.40
N LEU A 469 -28.21 0.60 -1.69
CA LEU A 469 -29.67 0.64 -1.72
C LEU A 469 -30.24 1.98 -1.20
N ASN A 470 -29.60 2.53 -0.15
CA ASN A 470 -30.01 3.79 0.47
C ASN A 470 -29.39 5.03 -0.19
N ASP A 471 -28.61 4.86 -1.27
CA ASP A 471 -28.05 5.98 -2.00
C ASP A 471 -29.16 6.79 -2.70
N GLN A 472 -29.18 8.10 -2.45
CA GLN A 472 -30.20 9.02 -2.97
C GLN A 472 -30.20 9.15 -4.49
N TYR A 473 -29.09 8.78 -5.16
CA TYR A 473 -28.92 8.86 -6.60
C TYR A 473 -29.31 7.56 -7.32
N LEU A 474 -29.57 6.48 -6.59
CA LEU A 474 -30.11 5.24 -7.15
C LEU A 474 -31.63 5.37 -7.36
N THR A 475 -32.02 5.93 -8.51
CA THR A 475 -33.42 6.23 -8.84
C THR A 475 -34.08 5.21 -9.75
N ASP A 476 -33.32 4.32 -10.39
CA ASP A 476 -33.87 3.28 -11.26
C ASP A 476 -34.51 2.16 -10.44
N GLN A 477 -35.84 2.06 -10.53
CA GLN A 477 -36.61 1.10 -9.75
C GLN A 477 -36.35 -0.35 -10.18
N SER A 478 -36.08 -0.61 -11.47
CA SER A 478 -35.80 -1.96 -11.95
C SER A 478 -34.48 -2.48 -11.41
N ILE A 479 -33.47 -1.60 -11.33
CA ILE A 479 -32.16 -1.94 -10.76
C ILE A 479 -32.25 -2.12 -9.25
N LYS A 480 -33.05 -1.29 -8.56
CA LYS A 480 -33.35 -1.46 -7.12
C LYS A 480 -33.99 -2.80 -6.82
N ASP A 481 -35.03 -3.19 -7.57
CA ASP A 481 -35.75 -4.43 -7.33
C ASP A 481 -34.86 -5.67 -7.60
N ALA A 482 -34.02 -5.61 -8.65
CA ALA A 482 -33.06 -6.66 -8.97
C ALA A 482 -31.97 -6.81 -7.88
N LEU A 483 -31.45 -5.70 -7.36
CA LEU A 483 -30.50 -5.67 -6.26
C LEU A 483 -31.08 -6.26 -4.98
N ILE A 484 -32.33 -5.90 -4.63
CA ILE A 484 -33.03 -6.45 -3.46
C ILE A 484 -33.21 -7.97 -3.61
N GLN A 485 -33.61 -8.45 -4.79
CA GLN A 485 -33.82 -9.89 -5.00
C GLN A 485 -32.54 -10.71 -4.92
N ALA A 486 -31.46 -10.23 -5.55
CA ALA A 486 -30.17 -10.92 -5.47
C ALA A 486 -29.63 -10.96 -4.02
N TYR A 487 -29.91 -9.91 -3.23
CA TYR A 487 -29.58 -9.86 -1.82
C TYR A 487 -30.33 -10.90 -0.98
N LEU A 488 -31.65 -10.99 -1.20
CA LEU A 488 -32.49 -11.95 -0.50
C LEU A 488 -32.11 -13.40 -0.81
N ASP A 489 -31.76 -13.70 -2.07
CA ASP A 489 -31.30 -15.04 -2.46
C ASP A 489 -29.93 -15.38 -1.82
N ALA A 490 -28.97 -14.45 -1.83
CA ALA A 490 -27.68 -14.63 -1.17
C ALA A 490 -27.83 -14.91 0.34
N GLN A 491 -28.69 -14.15 1.03
CA GLN A 491 -28.97 -14.34 2.44
C GLN A 491 -29.67 -15.68 2.72
N ALA A 492 -30.56 -16.13 1.84
CA ALA A 492 -31.21 -17.44 1.95
C ALA A 492 -30.21 -18.60 1.81
N LYS A 493 -29.27 -18.51 0.85
CA LYS A 493 -28.21 -19.53 0.68
C LYS A 493 -27.21 -19.53 1.83
N TYR A 494 -26.88 -18.35 2.37
CA TYR A 494 -26.03 -18.23 3.56
C TYR A 494 -26.63 -18.95 4.78
N ASN A 495 -27.93 -18.75 5.00
CA ASN A 495 -28.65 -19.41 6.09
C ASN A 495 -28.69 -20.94 5.90
N ALA A 496 -28.78 -21.41 4.65
CA ALA A 496 -28.69 -22.84 4.34
C ALA A 496 -27.32 -23.42 4.71
N VAL A 497 -26.22 -22.73 4.38
CA VAL A 497 -24.86 -23.12 4.81
C VAL A 497 -24.75 -23.21 6.33
N THR A 498 -25.24 -22.18 7.02
CA THR A 498 -25.24 -22.11 8.50
C THR A 498 -26.00 -23.29 9.11
N SER A 499 -27.14 -23.65 8.52
CA SER A 499 -27.96 -24.78 8.96
C SER A 499 -27.23 -26.11 8.77
N GLU A 500 -26.64 -26.36 7.60
CA GLU A 500 -25.95 -27.61 7.29
C GLU A 500 -24.70 -27.82 8.16
N PHE A 501 -23.91 -26.77 8.42
CA PHE A 501 -22.78 -26.85 9.37
C PHE A 501 -23.23 -27.10 10.81
N GLY A 502 -24.44 -26.66 11.19
CA GLY A 502 -25.01 -26.88 12.52
C GLY A 502 -25.49 -28.31 12.78
N LEU A 503 -25.60 -29.16 11.76
CA LEU A 503 -26.14 -30.52 11.87
C LEU A 503 -25.10 -31.59 12.21
N ILE A 504 -23.80 -31.31 12.01
CA ILE A 504 -22.72 -32.30 12.08
C ILE A 504 -21.53 -31.72 12.86
N THR A 505 -20.94 -32.52 13.75
CA THR A 505 -19.68 -32.20 14.44
C THR A 505 -18.49 -32.81 13.72
N GLU A 506 -17.29 -32.24 13.90
CA GLU A 506 -16.06 -32.74 13.26
C GLU A 506 -15.87 -34.26 13.45
N ASP A 507 -16.04 -34.76 14.67
CA ASP A 507 -15.89 -36.19 14.99
C ASP A 507 -16.96 -37.09 14.36
N ALA A 508 -18.10 -36.53 13.95
CA ALA A 508 -19.19 -37.22 13.30
C ALA A 508 -19.17 -37.07 11.77
N ALA A 509 -18.15 -36.43 11.21
CA ALA A 509 -18.03 -36.15 9.79
C ALA A 509 -17.78 -37.44 8.99
N THR A 510 -18.67 -37.75 8.05
CA THR A 510 -18.61 -38.89 7.14
C THR A 510 -18.79 -38.41 5.70
N ASN A 511 -18.36 -39.20 4.72
CA ASN A 511 -18.51 -38.84 3.32
C ASN A 511 -19.98 -38.60 2.91
N LEU A 512 -20.96 -39.18 3.61
CA LEU A 512 -22.38 -39.03 3.34
C LEU A 512 -22.94 -37.68 3.82
N ASN A 513 -22.39 -37.13 4.90
CA ASN A 513 -22.95 -35.96 5.59
C ASN A 513 -22.21 -34.66 5.26
N ILE A 514 -21.03 -34.72 4.62
CA ILE A 514 -20.28 -33.54 4.13
C ILE A 514 -20.82 -33.02 2.79
N LEU A 515 -21.37 -33.88 1.93
CA LEU A 515 -21.85 -33.50 0.59
C LEU A 515 -22.95 -32.40 0.61
N PRO A 516 -23.92 -32.43 1.55
CA PRO A 516 -24.88 -31.32 1.72
C PRO A 516 -24.22 -29.99 2.10
N ILE A 517 -23.21 -30.00 2.98
CA ILE A 517 -22.43 -28.81 3.36
C ILE A 517 -21.72 -28.23 2.13
N GLN A 518 -21.05 -29.08 1.35
CA GLN A 518 -20.36 -28.68 0.13
C GLN A 518 -21.32 -28.04 -0.88
N THR A 519 -22.50 -28.65 -1.08
CA THR A 519 -23.54 -28.15 -1.98
C THR A 519 -24.09 -26.80 -1.53
N ALA A 520 -24.32 -26.63 -0.23
CA ALA A 520 -24.78 -25.37 0.34
C ALA A 520 -23.75 -24.24 0.13
N VAL A 521 -22.46 -24.54 0.34
CA VAL A 521 -21.37 -23.58 0.17
C VAL A 521 -21.26 -23.11 -1.30
N ILE A 522 -21.34 -24.03 -2.26
CA ILE A 522 -21.33 -23.71 -3.70
C ILE A 522 -22.51 -22.81 -4.08
N ASN A 523 -23.71 -23.15 -3.59
CA ASN A 523 -24.91 -22.38 -3.87
C ASN A 523 -24.84 -20.96 -3.29
N TYR A 524 -24.24 -20.78 -2.11
CA TYR A 524 -24.00 -19.46 -1.54
C TYR A 524 -23.03 -18.62 -2.38
N TYR A 525 -21.91 -19.18 -2.82
CA TYR A 525 -20.98 -18.44 -3.67
C TYR A 525 -21.57 -18.07 -5.03
N THR A 526 -22.43 -18.92 -5.58
CA THR A 526 -23.17 -18.64 -6.81
C THR A 526 -24.12 -17.44 -6.65
N SER A 527 -24.87 -17.37 -5.55
CA SER A 527 -25.80 -16.25 -5.31
C SER A 527 -25.08 -14.96 -4.92
N VAL A 528 -23.93 -15.04 -4.23
CA VAL A 528 -23.05 -13.89 -3.99
C VAL A 528 -22.52 -13.29 -5.30
N ASN A 529 -22.18 -14.12 -6.29
CA ASN A 529 -21.79 -13.65 -7.62
C ASN A 529 -22.89 -12.79 -8.27
N GLU A 530 -24.13 -13.28 -8.18
CA GLU A 530 -25.25 -12.56 -8.78
C GLU A 530 -25.54 -11.25 -8.06
N LEU A 531 -25.49 -11.23 -6.71
CA LEU A 531 -25.58 -10.01 -5.92
C LEU A 531 -24.48 -8.99 -6.27
N ALA A 532 -23.25 -9.47 -6.46
CA ALA A 532 -22.11 -8.65 -6.88
C ALA A 532 -22.37 -7.95 -8.23
N LYS A 533 -22.89 -8.66 -9.24
CA LYS A 533 -23.25 -8.06 -10.52
C LYS A 533 -24.33 -6.99 -10.37
N GLN A 534 -25.36 -7.25 -9.57
CA GLN A 534 -26.43 -6.27 -9.35
C GLN A 534 -25.93 -5.04 -8.57
N LEU A 535 -25.00 -5.21 -7.63
CA LEU A 535 -24.32 -4.10 -6.94
C LEU A 535 -23.55 -3.21 -7.91
N GLN A 536 -22.79 -3.80 -8.84
CA GLN A 536 -22.06 -3.05 -9.88
C GLN A 536 -23.00 -2.29 -10.80
N LEU A 537 -24.09 -2.92 -11.24
CA LEU A 537 -25.10 -2.26 -12.09
C LEU A 537 -25.76 -1.08 -11.36
N ALA A 538 -26.05 -1.22 -10.06
CA ALA A 538 -26.60 -0.15 -9.23
C ALA A 538 -25.61 1.00 -9.02
N GLN A 539 -24.33 0.69 -8.75
CA GLN A 539 -23.28 1.70 -8.63
C GLN A 539 -23.03 2.44 -9.93
N LYS A 540 -23.01 1.72 -11.06
CA LYS A 540 -22.92 2.34 -12.39
C LYS A 540 -24.11 3.26 -12.65
N SER A 541 -25.32 2.84 -12.29
CA SER A 541 -26.52 3.70 -12.41
C SER A 541 -26.40 4.98 -11.58
N ILE A 542 -25.89 4.88 -10.35
CA ILE A 542 -25.59 6.04 -9.48
C ILE A 542 -24.54 6.95 -10.14
N GLN A 543 -23.44 6.40 -10.64
CA GLN A 543 -22.36 7.15 -11.28
C GLN A 543 -22.82 7.81 -12.57
N ASP A 544 -23.54 7.11 -13.44
CA ASP A 544 -24.12 7.65 -14.67
C ASP A 544 -25.09 8.80 -14.34
N ARG A 545 -25.86 8.67 -13.25
CA ARG A 545 -26.75 9.74 -12.76
C ARG A 545 -25.96 10.94 -12.24
N LEU A 546 -24.89 10.72 -11.48
CA LEU A 546 -24.00 11.78 -10.99
C LEU A 546 -23.28 12.48 -12.13
N ALA A 547 -22.74 11.74 -13.10
CA ALA A 547 -22.10 12.27 -14.29
C ALA A 547 -23.09 13.08 -15.15
N LEU A 548 -24.33 12.60 -15.29
CA LEU A 548 -25.38 13.35 -15.95
C LEU A 548 -25.68 14.67 -15.22
N LEU A 549 -25.83 14.63 -13.89
CA LEU A 549 -26.04 15.84 -13.07
C LEU A 549 -24.86 16.80 -13.19
N GLN A 550 -23.62 16.31 -13.14
CA GLN A 550 -22.41 17.12 -13.30
C GLN A 550 -22.30 17.72 -14.71
N SER A 551 -22.67 16.97 -15.75
CA SER A 551 -22.69 17.45 -17.14
C SER A 551 -23.74 18.54 -17.41
N GLN A 552 -24.74 18.66 -16.54
CA GLN A 552 -25.78 19.67 -16.63
C GLN A 552 -25.35 21.03 -16.04
N TYR A 553 -24.28 21.08 -15.23
CA TYR A 553 -23.78 22.29 -14.56
C TYR A 553 -22.32 22.59 -14.93
N THR A 554 -22.07 23.01 -16.18
CA THR A 554 -20.77 23.57 -16.57
C THR A 554 -20.69 25.06 -16.22
N ASP A 555 -19.50 25.55 -15.89
CA ASP A 555 -19.27 26.99 -15.64
C ASP A 555 -19.72 27.83 -16.83
N GLU A 556 -19.56 27.33 -18.06
CA GLU A 556 -20.03 27.97 -19.29
C GLU A 556 -21.56 28.11 -19.33
N LYS A 557 -22.32 27.11 -18.87
CA LYS A 557 -23.79 27.21 -18.79
C LYS A 557 -24.23 28.18 -17.70
N VAL A 558 -23.56 28.19 -16.56
CA VAL A 558 -23.81 29.16 -15.48
C VAL A 558 -23.53 30.59 -15.96
N LYS A 559 -22.40 30.80 -16.66
CA LYS A 559 -22.05 32.07 -17.30
C LYS A 559 -23.06 32.49 -18.35
N GLN A 560 -23.50 31.57 -19.19
CA GLN A 560 -24.50 31.83 -20.23
C GLN A 560 -25.84 32.25 -19.62
N ILE A 561 -26.33 31.52 -18.60
CA ILE A 561 -27.58 31.86 -17.89
C ILE A 561 -27.47 33.22 -17.21
N PHE A 562 -26.34 33.52 -16.55
CA PHE A 562 -26.19 34.78 -15.82
C PHE A 562 -26.01 35.95 -16.78
N SER A 563 -25.33 35.75 -17.91
CA SER A 563 -25.24 36.73 -19.00
C SER A 563 -26.60 37.02 -19.65
N GLU A 564 -27.43 36.00 -19.87
CA GLU A 564 -28.81 36.16 -20.40
C GLU A 564 -29.74 36.87 -19.39
N ILE A 565 -29.60 36.57 -18.09
CA ILE A 565 -30.34 37.26 -17.02
C ILE A 565 -29.89 38.73 -16.95
N ALA A 566 -28.59 39.03 -16.99
CA ALA A 566 -28.07 40.40 -17.05
C ALA A 566 -28.66 41.17 -18.24
N SER A 567 -28.64 40.57 -19.42
CA SER A 567 -29.15 41.15 -20.68
C SER A 567 -30.65 41.49 -20.62
N SER A 568 -31.45 40.69 -19.92
CA SER A 568 -32.90 40.85 -19.84
C SER A 568 -33.38 41.71 -18.66
N THR A 569 -32.54 41.92 -17.64
CA THR A 569 -32.89 42.64 -16.41
C THR A 569 -32.16 43.97 -16.25
N GLY A 570 -31.15 44.24 -17.08
CA GLY A 570 -30.30 45.42 -16.95
C GLY A 570 -29.28 45.32 -15.80
N LEU A 571 -29.11 44.13 -15.22
CA LEU A 571 -28.05 43.83 -14.25
C LEU A 571 -26.72 43.61 -14.98
N THR A 572 -25.60 43.82 -14.27
CA THR A 572 -24.24 43.60 -14.77
C THR A 572 -23.75 42.25 -14.28
N TYR A 573 -23.36 41.37 -15.20
CA TYR A 573 -22.77 40.07 -14.88
C TYR A 573 -21.26 40.18 -14.68
N ASP A 574 -20.76 39.70 -13.54
CA ASP A 574 -19.34 39.56 -13.23
C ASP A 574 -18.94 38.08 -13.43
N GLU A 575 -18.25 37.83 -14.54
CA GLU A 575 -17.78 36.49 -14.94
C GLU A 575 -16.69 35.92 -14.03
N ALA A 576 -15.95 36.76 -13.28
CA ALA A 576 -14.87 36.31 -12.41
C ALA A 576 -15.40 35.78 -11.07
N THR A 577 -16.56 36.24 -10.63
CA THR A 577 -17.18 35.82 -9.36
C THR A 577 -18.48 35.04 -9.55
N ASN A 578 -18.94 34.84 -10.79
CA ASN A 578 -20.26 34.33 -11.13
C ASN A 578 -21.37 35.08 -10.37
N THR A 579 -21.36 36.43 -10.36
CA THR A 579 -22.36 37.24 -9.64
C THR A 579 -23.02 38.31 -10.52
N LEU A 580 -24.28 38.64 -10.23
CA LEU A 580 -25.04 39.70 -10.91
C LEU A 580 -25.17 40.92 -9.99
N THR A 581 -24.80 42.10 -10.48
CA THR A 581 -24.77 43.34 -9.70
C THR A 581 -25.50 44.48 -10.42
N GLY A 582 -26.26 45.31 -9.71
CA GLY A 582 -27.02 46.41 -10.31
C GLY A 582 -28.21 46.87 -9.44
N ALA A 583 -28.78 48.04 -9.76
CA ALA A 583 -29.92 48.59 -9.01
C ALA A 583 -31.21 47.82 -9.35
N VAL A 584 -31.73 47.07 -8.37
CA VAL A 584 -32.95 46.26 -8.50
C VAL A 584 -34.19 47.17 -8.57
N GLY A 585 -34.56 47.53 -9.80
CA GLY A 585 -35.88 48.06 -10.17
C GLY A 585 -36.64 47.06 -11.03
N ILE A 586 -36.71 45.80 -10.59
CA ILE A 586 -37.33 44.72 -11.36
C ILE A 586 -38.85 44.83 -11.20
N THR A 587 -39.56 45.05 -12.31
CA THR A 587 -41.02 45.08 -12.36
C THR A 587 -41.60 43.66 -12.26
N ASP A 588 -42.86 43.51 -11.82
CA ASP A 588 -43.52 42.19 -11.74
C ASP A 588 -43.56 41.46 -13.09
N GLN A 589 -43.58 42.20 -14.19
CA GLN A 589 -43.44 41.66 -15.54
C GLN A 589 -42.05 41.06 -15.78
N GLN A 590 -40.98 41.74 -15.35
CA GLN A 590 -39.62 41.23 -15.44
C GLN A 590 -39.38 40.03 -14.50
N VAL A 591 -40.03 39.98 -13.33
CA VAL A 591 -39.99 38.78 -12.45
C VAL A 591 -40.71 37.60 -13.09
N THR A 592 -41.84 37.84 -13.75
CA THR A 592 -42.60 36.81 -14.48
C THR A 592 -41.81 36.30 -15.69
N ASP A 593 -41.14 37.20 -16.43
CA ASP A 593 -40.31 36.84 -17.58
C ASP A 593 -39.05 36.06 -17.15
N ILE A 594 -38.44 36.40 -16.00
CA ILE A 594 -37.34 35.63 -15.39
C ILE A 594 -37.85 34.24 -14.96
N SER A 595 -39.00 34.17 -14.30
CA SER A 595 -39.57 32.90 -13.84
C SER A 595 -39.94 31.99 -15.02
N ASN A 596 -40.49 32.55 -16.10
CA ASN A 596 -40.83 31.80 -17.31
C ASN A 596 -39.58 31.35 -18.07
N LYS A 597 -38.52 32.16 -18.14
CA LYS A 597 -37.25 31.78 -18.78
C LYS A 597 -36.44 30.76 -17.98
N VAL A 598 -36.46 30.85 -16.65
CA VAL A 598 -35.87 29.84 -15.77
C VAL A 598 -36.65 28.53 -15.87
N GLN A 599 -37.98 28.60 -15.97
CA GLN A 599 -38.83 27.44 -16.26
C GLN A 599 -38.58 26.86 -17.66
N GLU A 600 -38.38 27.68 -18.71
CA GLU A 600 -38.03 27.20 -20.06
C GLU A 600 -36.62 26.59 -20.13
N ASN A 601 -35.64 27.10 -19.37
CA ASN A 601 -34.30 26.51 -19.29
C ASN A 601 -34.26 25.22 -18.46
N LEU A 602 -35.09 25.11 -17.41
CA LEU A 602 -35.25 23.89 -16.61
C LEU A 602 -36.12 22.83 -17.32
N ALA A 603 -37.16 23.25 -18.04
CA ALA A 603 -38.02 22.38 -18.84
C ALA A 603 -37.40 22.02 -20.20
N GLY A 604 -36.53 22.86 -20.75
CA GLY A 604 -35.82 22.62 -22.01
C GLY A 604 -34.83 21.47 -21.97
N GLN A 605 -34.49 20.95 -20.78
CA GLN A 605 -33.63 19.77 -20.62
C GLN A 605 -34.39 18.44 -20.43
N TYR A 606 -35.73 18.48 -20.33
CA TYR A 606 -36.55 17.28 -20.38
C TYR A 606 -37.60 17.45 -21.48
N VAL A 607 -37.57 16.58 -22.49
CA VAL A 607 -38.68 16.51 -23.45
C VAL A 607 -39.95 16.18 -22.65
N THR A 608 -40.87 17.14 -22.54
CA THR A 608 -42.16 16.86 -21.91
C THR A 608 -42.86 15.76 -22.71
N THR A 609 -43.60 14.86 -22.07
CA THR A 609 -44.30 13.76 -22.76
C THR A 609 -45.16 14.29 -23.91
N THR A 610 -45.70 15.51 -23.77
CA THR A 610 -46.45 16.22 -24.81
C THR A 610 -45.58 16.69 -25.99
N LYS A 611 -44.38 17.22 -25.72
CA LYS A 611 -43.43 17.63 -26.77
C LYS A 611 -42.85 16.43 -27.52
N TYR A 612 -42.56 15.33 -26.81
CA TYR A 612 -42.11 14.08 -27.41
C TYR A 612 -43.16 13.52 -28.37
N SER A 613 -44.43 13.45 -27.95
CA SER A 613 -45.52 12.97 -28.81
C SER A 613 -45.77 13.87 -30.01
N THR A 614 -45.62 15.19 -29.85
CA THR A 614 -45.81 16.15 -30.96
C THR A 614 -44.65 16.08 -31.96
N ASP A 615 -43.40 16.05 -31.48
CA ASP A 615 -42.20 15.96 -32.32
C ASP A 615 -42.15 14.59 -33.03
N GLN A 616 -42.56 13.49 -32.37
CA GLN A 616 -42.73 12.18 -33.01
C GLN A 616 -43.75 12.23 -34.16
N GLN A 617 -44.88 12.91 -33.96
CA GLN A 617 -45.93 13.01 -34.97
C GLN A 617 -45.51 13.92 -36.14
N GLY A 618 -44.74 14.99 -35.87
CA GLY A 618 -44.13 15.84 -36.88
C GLY A 618 -43.08 15.10 -37.73
N ILE A 619 -42.17 14.37 -37.10
CA ILE A 619 -41.14 13.57 -37.79
C ILE A 619 -41.79 12.47 -38.66
N VAL A 620 -42.83 11.80 -38.16
CA VAL A 620 -43.58 10.81 -38.95
C VAL A 620 -44.25 11.47 -40.17
N THR A 621 -44.76 12.69 -40.04
CA THR A 621 -45.37 13.44 -41.15
C THR A 621 -44.32 13.89 -42.17
N ASP A 622 -43.15 14.37 -41.73
CA ASP A 622 -42.06 14.79 -42.60
C ASP A 622 -41.44 13.62 -43.37
N LEU A 623 -41.28 12.46 -42.72
CA LEU A 623 -40.81 11.24 -43.39
C LEU A 623 -41.81 10.75 -44.45
N GLN A 624 -43.12 10.87 -44.19
CA GLN A 624 -44.15 10.58 -45.19
C GLN A 624 -44.09 11.54 -46.38
N ASN A 625 -43.88 12.85 -46.12
CA ASN A 625 -43.75 13.87 -47.17
C ASN A 625 -42.46 13.69 -48.00
N GLN A 626 -41.31 13.42 -47.37
CA GLN A 626 -40.04 13.17 -48.05
C GLN A 626 -40.12 11.91 -48.93
N ARG A 627 -40.80 10.86 -48.46
CA ARG A 627 -41.04 9.66 -49.26
C ARG A 627 -41.84 9.98 -50.53
N SER A 628 -42.87 10.82 -50.45
CA SER A 628 -43.63 11.27 -51.62
C SER A 628 -42.82 12.15 -52.58
N SER A 629 -41.92 13.02 -52.09
CA SER A 629 -41.02 13.82 -52.96
C SER A 629 -39.97 12.96 -53.66
N LEU A 630 -39.44 11.93 -52.99
CA LEU A 630 -38.49 10.99 -53.59
C LEU A 630 -39.13 10.14 -54.70
N GLU A 631 -40.39 9.73 -54.53
CA GLU A 631 -41.16 9.04 -55.57
C GLU A 631 -41.40 9.94 -56.81
N GLN A 632 -41.57 11.25 -56.62
CA GLN A 632 -41.69 12.23 -57.72
C GLN A 632 -40.35 12.50 -58.43
N MET A 633 -39.25 12.70 -57.69
CA MET A 633 -37.92 12.91 -58.27
C MET A 633 -37.42 11.68 -59.04
N SER A 634 -37.67 10.48 -58.51
CA SER A 634 -37.36 9.23 -59.22
C SER A 634 -38.10 9.12 -60.56
N SER A 635 -39.28 9.72 -60.67
CA SER A 635 -40.07 9.73 -61.92
C SER A 635 -39.57 10.79 -62.93
N GLN A 636 -39.01 11.91 -62.45
CA GLN A 636 -38.44 12.97 -63.31
C GLN A 636 -37.06 12.59 -63.87
N ILE A 637 -36.21 11.93 -63.08
CA ILE A 637 -34.85 11.53 -63.48
C ILE A 637 -34.86 10.53 -64.64
N ASN A 638 -35.90 9.70 -64.76
CA ASN A 638 -36.06 8.77 -65.88
C ASN A 638 -36.45 9.45 -67.21
N LEU A 639 -36.75 10.76 -67.24
CA LEU A 639 -37.25 11.46 -68.43
C LEU A 639 -36.25 12.46 -69.06
N GLU A 640 -35.13 12.83 -68.41
CA GLU A 640 -34.30 13.99 -68.83
C GLU A 640 -32.93 13.67 -69.47
N VAL A 641 -32.51 12.42 -69.61
CA VAL A 641 -31.18 12.07 -70.18
C VAL A 641 -31.28 11.47 -71.58
N SER A 642 -31.64 12.29 -72.58
CA SER A 642 -31.39 11.96 -74.00
C SER A 642 -31.05 13.18 -74.91
N ASP A 643 -29.81 13.19 -75.41
CA ASP A 643 -29.26 13.64 -76.71
C ASP A 643 -29.34 15.08 -77.26
N SER A 644 -29.95 16.06 -76.61
CA SER A 644 -30.03 17.41 -77.23
C SER A 644 -28.85 18.34 -76.87
N LYS A 645 -27.80 18.33 -77.72
CA LYS A 645 -26.80 19.41 -77.97
C LYS A 645 -25.62 19.47 -76.98
N LEU A 646 -24.48 18.83 -77.21
CA LEU A 646 -23.66 18.72 -78.44
C LEU A 646 -23.33 20.07 -79.14
N ASN A 647 -24.14 21.13 -79.00
CA ASN A 647 -23.96 22.34 -79.82
C ASN A 647 -23.43 23.58 -79.09
N THR A 648 -22.98 23.48 -77.83
CA THR A 648 -22.21 24.57 -77.15
C THR A 648 -20.71 24.27 -77.03
N THR A 649 -20.26 23.05 -77.36
CA THR A 649 -18.83 22.74 -77.63
C THR A 649 -18.20 23.68 -78.66
N MET A 650 -19.00 24.29 -79.54
CA MET A 650 -18.51 25.13 -80.62
C MET A 650 -18.36 26.61 -80.27
N LYS A 651 -18.83 27.05 -79.10
CA LYS A 651 -18.54 28.38 -78.57
C LYS A 651 -17.47 28.27 -77.49
N THR A 652 -16.37 27.64 -77.85
CA THR A 652 -15.18 28.36 -78.34
C THR A 652 -14.24 28.57 -77.16
N LEU A 653 -13.21 27.74 -76.93
CA LEU A 653 -12.06 27.50 -77.84
C LEU A 653 -11.39 28.78 -78.37
N THR A 654 -12.04 29.94 -78.29
CA THR A 654 -11.60 31.20 -78.89
C THR A 654 -11.20 32.23 -77.84
N GLU A 655 -11.25 31.88 -76.56
CA GLU A 655 -10.48 32.55 -75.49
C GLU A 655 -9.55 31.54 -74.81
N ALA A 656 -8.96 30.60 -75.54
CA ALA A 656 -7.76 30.90 -76.29
C ALA A 656 -6.64 31.47 -75.41
N VAL A 657 -5.59 30.66 -75.42
CA VAL A 657 -4.26 31.10 -75.90
C VAL A 657 -3.37 31.77 -74.86
N SER A 658 -3.86 32.42 -73.82
CA SER A 658 -3.01 33.56 -73.41
C SER A 658 -1.95 33.35 -72.32
N ALA A 659 -1.79 32.20 -71.65
CA ALA A 659 -0.53 31.86 -70.92
C ALA A 659 -0.56 30.45 -70.28
N ILE A 660 -0.33 29.36 -71.01
CA ILE A 660 1.02 28.79 -71.20
C ILE A 660 1.64 28.28 -69.88
N GLN A 661 1.18 27.11 -69.43
CA GLN A 661 1.92 25.85 -69.54
C GLN A 661 3.44 25.89 -69.24
N LEU A 662 3.81 25.41 -68.05
CA LEU A 662 5.00 24.55 -67.90
C LEU A 662 4.77 23.50 -66.83
N LEU A 663 4.38 22.32 -67.31
CA LEU A 663 4.57 21.05 -66.64
C LEU A 663 6.04 20.67 -66.80
N ALA A 664 6.76 20.57 -65.70
CA ALA A 664 7.85 19.62 -65.59
C ALA A 664 7.48 18.73 -64.40
N ASP A 665 7.00 17.54 -64.75
CA ASP A 665 6.65 16.37 -63.92
C ASP A 665 6.74 16.57 -62.40
N GLY A 666 5.61 16.94 -61.77
CA GLY A 666 5.54 16.96 -60.31
C GLY A 666 4.45 17.84 -59.70
N ILE A 667 3.93 18.82 -60.43
CA ILE A 667 2.97 19.82 -59.90
C ILE A 667 1.72 19.94 -60.78
N THR A 668 0.55 19.66 -60.20
CA THR A 668 -0.78 19.83 -60.80
C THR A 668 -1.43 21.06 -60.16
N MET A 669 -1.70 22.13 -60.91
CA MET A 669 -2.38 23.32 -60.40
C MET A 669 -3.77 23.44 -61.02
N THR A 670 -4.78 23.73 -60.22
CA THR A 670 -6.16 23.99 -60.67
C THR A 670 -6.48 25.46 -60.40
N SER A 671 -7.10 26.17 -61.36
CA SER A 671 -7.52 27.57 -61.18
C SER A 671 -9.04 27.70 -61.17
N GLY A 672 -9.57 28.68 -60.44
CA GLY A 672 -10.98 29.08 -60.48
C GLY A 672 -11.34 29.86 -61.74
N GLU A 673 -12.64 30.12 -61.96
CA GLU A 673 -13.16 30.87 -63.12
C GLU A 673 -12.67 32.34 -63.21
N ASP A 674 -12.02 32.85 -62.16
CA ASP A 674 -11.46 34.20 -62.02
C ASP A 674 -9.95 34.31 -62.36
N GLY A 675 -9.31 33.18 -62.67
CA GLY A 675 -7.88 33.12 -63.02
C GLY A 675 -6.93 33.04 -61.82
N ILE A 676 -7.44 32.88 -60.60
CA ILE A 676 -6.62 32.61 -59.40
C ILE A 676 -6.40 31.10 -59.26
N ILE A 677 -5.19 30.69 -58.89
CA ILE A 677 -4.86 29.28 -58.62
C ILE A 677 -5.58 28.84 -57.34
N SER A 678 -6.52 27.92 -57.46
CA SER A 678 -7.38 27.41 -56.39
C SER A 678 -6.82 26.16 -55.72
N SER A 679 -5.96 25.39 -56.39
CA SER A 679 -5.23 24.29 -55.76
C SER A 679 -3.89 23.99 -56.43
N VAL A 680 -2.94 23.49 -55.62
CA VAL A 680 -1.63 22.99 -56.07
C VAL A 680 -1.46 21.60 -55.46
N SER A 681 -1.28 20.59 -56.29
CA SER A 681 -1.20 19.18 -55.92
C SER A 681 0.10 18.56 -56.46
N LEU A 682 0.75 17.71 -55.67
CA LEU A 682 2.10 17.22 -55.95
C LEU A 682 2.12 15.68 -55.92
N VAL A 683 2.84 15.01 -56.82
CA VAL A 683 2.89 13.53 -57.01
C VAL A 683 3.65 12.83 -55.85
N PRO A 684 3.34 11.60 -55.39
CA PRO A 684 3.98 11.05 -54.18
C PRO A 684 5.52 10.89 -54.30
N GLY A 685 6.27 11.68 -53.53
CA GLY A 685 7.74 11.63 -53.47
C GLY A 685 8.35 12.97 -53.03
N SER A 686 8.61 13.12 -51.73
CA SER A 686 9.37 14.20 -51.04
C SER A 686 9.60 15.52 -51.81
N TYR A 687 8.86 16.56 -51.45
CA TYR A 687 8.99 17.92 -52.00
C TYR A 687 9.78 18.86 -51.10
N LEU A 688 10.63 19.69 -51.72
CA LEU A 688 11.46 20.68 -51.03
C LEU A 688 11.03 22.09 -51.42
N VAL A 689 10.54 22.89 -50.47
CA VAL A 689 10.30 24.33 -50.65
C VAL A 689 11.50 25.10 -50.11
N LYS A 690 12.30 25.69 -51.00
CA LYS A 690 13.40 26.61 -50.61
C LYS A 690 12.91 28.05 -50.73
N SER A 691 12.65 28.69 -49.59
CA SER A 691 12.33 30.12 -49.48
C SER A 691 12.90 30.66 -48.18
N ASP A 692 13.29 31.94 -48.16
CA ASP A 692 13.80 32.62 -46.96
C ASP A 692 12.68 32.80 -45.90
N LYS A 693 11.42 32.81 -46.34
CA LYS A 693 10.24 32.82 -45.47
C LYS A 693 9.09 32.06 -46.14
N ILE A 694 8.42 31.19 -45.40
CA ILE A 694 7.19 30.51 -45.82
C ILE A 694 6.09 30.92 -44.83
N GLN A 695 4.98 31.46 -45.32
CA GLN A 695 3.85 31.91 -44.51
C GLN A 695 2.56 31.25 -45.02
N LEU A 696 1.95 30.40 -44.18
CA LEU A 696 0.68 29.75 -44.44
C LEU A 696 -0.39 30.49 -43.60
N VAL A 697 -1.51 30.88 -44.21
CA VAL A 697 -2.55 31.69 -43.56
C VAL A 697 -3.89 31.01 -43.76
N GLY A 698 -4.56 30.64 -42.66
CA GLY A 698 -5.79 29.83 -42.64
C GLY A 698 -5.59 28.47 -41.95
N ASP A 699 -6.63 27.64 -41.89
CA ASP A 699 -6.58 26.30 -41.29
C ASP A 699 -5.79 25.33 -42.17
N VAL A 700 -4.90 24.54 -41.56
CA VAL A 700 -4.06 23.54 -42.25
C VAL A 700 -4.42 22.15 -41.73
N TYR A 701 -4.94 21.27 -42.60
CA TYR A 701 -5.34 19.90 -42.27
C TYR A 701 -4.31 18.87 -42.75
N MET A 702 -3.93 17.92 -41.87
CA MET A 702 -3.12 16.74 -42.21
C MET A 702 -3.90 15.47 -41.87
N GLN A 703 -3.99 14.53 -42.82
CA GLN A 703 -4.74 13.28 -42.68
C GLN A 703 -3.76 12.10 -42.48
N ASP A 704 -4.07 11.18 -41.57
CA ASP A 704 -3.29 9.95 -41.20
C ASP A 704 -2.02 10.12 -40.33
N GLY A 705 -1.81 11.30 -39.73
CA GLY A 705 -1.37 11.40 -38.33
C GLY A 705 0.08 11.07 -37.93
N LEU A 706 1.07 10.95 -38.82
CA LEU A 706 2.47 10.80 -38.39
C LEU A 706 3.45 11.70 -39.16
N VAL A 707 4.00 12.71 -38.46
CA VAL A 707 5.11 13.56 -38.93
C VAL A 707 6.40 13.11 -38.23
N ARG A 708 7.40 12.63 -38.99
CA ARG A 708 8.75 12.33 -38.48
C ARG A 708 9.73 13.37 -39.00
N VAL A 709 10.41 14.08 -38.10
CA VAL A 709 11.54 14.95 -38.44
C VAL A 709 12.80 14.27 -37.93
N SER A 710 13.70 13.90 -38.83
CA SER A 710 14.94 13.19 -38.48
C SER A 710 15.96 14.10 -37.80
N ASP A 711 16.06 15.37 -38.21
CA ASP A 711 16.89 16.41 -37.57
C ASP A 711 16.13 17.74 -37.57
N LEU A 712 15.58 18.13 -36.42
CA LEU A 712 14.94 19.43 -36.24
C LEU A 712 15.92 20.40 -35.57
N LYS A 713 16.57 21.27 -36.34
CA LYS A 713 17.44 22.33 -35.80
C LYS A 713 16.63 23.61 -35.54
N ILE A 714 16.55 24.01 -34.28
CA ILE A 714 15.84 25.21 -33.83
C ILE A 714 16.88 26.18 -33.26
N GLY A 715 16.94 27.39 -33.82
CA GLY A 715 17.93 28.43 -33.48
C GLY A 715 19.19 28.33 -34.34
N GLY A 716 19.57 29.46 -34.97
CA GLY A 716 20.88 29.62 -35.60
C GLY A 716 22.00 29.78 -34.55
N GLU A 717 23.18 30.28 -34.95
CA GLU A 717 24.32 30.53 -34.05
C GLU A 717 23.95 31.37 -32.81
N ASP A 718 22.87 32.15 -32.91
CA ASP A 718 22.39 33.10 -31.92
C ASP A 718 21.46 32.47 -30.85
N LYS A 719 21.06 31.19 -30.99
CA LYS A 719 20.25 30.40 -30.03
C LYS A 719 18.87 30.99 -29.61
N THR A 720 18.11 31.60 -30.51
CA THR A 720 16.79 32.20 -30.15
C THR A 720 15.58 31.55 -30.84
N GLY A 721 15.57 30.23 -31.00
CA GLY A 721 14.48 29.53 -31.69
C GLY A 721 13.44 28.95 -30.72
N ARG A 722 12.14 29.11 -31.03
CA ARG A 722 11.04 28.55 -30.23
C ARG A 722 9.90 28.02 -31.10
N ILE A 723 9.21 27.00 -30.59
CA ILE A 723 7.95 26.47 -31.13
C ILE A 723 6.87 26.73 -30.07
N GLU A 724 5.76 27.35 -30.43
CA GLU A 724 4.65 27.67 -29.52
C GLU A 724 3.31 27.27 -30.14
N ILE A 725 2.50 26.57 -29.36
CA ILE A 725 1.07 26.33 -29.59
C ILE A 725 0.33 27.29 -28.68
N LYS A 726 -0.53 28.13 -29.27
CA LYS A 726 -1.26 29.18 -28.55
C LYS A 726 -2.75 28.90 -28.54
N ASN A 727 -3.41 29.30 -27.47
CA ASN A 727 -4.87 29.26 -27.40
C ASN A 727 -5.49 30.37 -28.27
N ALA A 728 -6.82 30.39 -28.37
CA ALA A 728 -7.56 31.38 -29.17
C ALA A 728 -7.41 32.84 -28.68
N ALA A 729 -6.91 33.05 -27.46
CA ALA A 729 -6.59 34.37 -26.89
C ALA A 729 -5.13 34.80 -27.17
N ASN A 730 -4.38 33.99 -27.93
CA ASN A 730 -2.99 34.23 -28.33
C ASN A 730 -1.96 34.06 -27.19
N GLU A 731 -2.32 33.30 -26.16
CA GLU A 731 -1.45 32.93 -25.04
C GLU A 731 -0.80 31.57 -25.29
N VAL A 732 0.45 31.37 -24.87
CA VAL A 732 1.16 30.09 -25.07
C VAL A 732 0.52 29.03 -24.18
N PHE A 733 -0.07 28.03 -24.83
CA PHE A 733 -0.66 26.87 -24.18
C PHE A 733 0.34 25.71 -24.08
N PHE A 734 1.25 25.59 -25.05
CA PHE A 734 2.39 24.67 -25.02
C PHE A 734 3.56 25.24 -25.83
N GLY A 735 4.79 25.24 -25.33
CA GLY A 735 5.93 25.77 -26.08
C GLY A 735 7.24 25.07 -25.76
N LEU A 736 8.11 25.00 -26.75
CA LEU A 736 9.49 24.52 -26.68
C LEU A 736 10.39 25.66 -27.14
N ASP A 737 11.01 26.32 -26.18
CA ASP A 737 12.05 27.31 -26.43
C ASP A 737 13.39 26.69 -26.08
N THR A 738 14.45 27.11 -26.75
CA THR A 738 15.83 26.95 -26.26
C THR A 738 16.04 27.34 -24.78
N GLU A 739 15.11 28.06 -24.15
CA GLU A 739 15.10 28.39 -22.71
C GLU A 739 14.10 27.63 -21.80
N GLN A 740 13.14 26.84 -22.32
CA GLN A 740 12.25 26.01 -21.49
C GLN A 740 12.01 24.61 -22.11
N ALA A 741 12.44 23.59 -21.37
CA ALA A 741 12.53 22.20 -21.83
C ALA A 741 11.18 21.45 -21.86
N ALA A 742 10.94 20.69 -22.93
CA ALA A 742 10.05 19.54 -22.91
C ALA A 742 10.63 18.42 -23.78
N ALA A 743 11.37 17.51 -23.15
CA ALA A 743 11.65 16.19 -23.67
C ALA A 743 10.89 15.19 -22.79
N SER A 744 10.30 14.15 -23.39
CA SER A 744 9.58 13.09 -22.70
C SER A 744 10.48 12.17 -21.84
N GLU A 745 11.80 12.35 -21.95
CA GLU A 745 12.77 12.17 -20.86
C GLU A 745 13.56 13.47 -20.70
N LEU A 746 13.63 14.01 -19.48
CA LEU A 746 14.65 14.98 -19.11
C LEU A 746 15.67 14.25 -18.22
N SER A 747 16.83 13.89 -18.77
CA SER A 747 17.95 13.43 -17.96
C SER A 747 18.61 14.62 -17.28
N ILE A 748 18.27 14.86 -16.02
CA ILE A 748 18.76 15.97 -15.20
C ILE A 748 19.19 15.41 -13.84
N GLY A 749 20.39 15.76 -13.39
CA GLY A 749 20.92 15.27 -12.11
C GLY A 749 20.13 15.74 -10.88
N THR A 750 19.46 16.90 -10.92
CA THR A 750 18.59 17.39 -9.83
C THR A 750 17.53 18.37 -10.36
N LEU A 751 16.26 18.15 -10.02
CA LEU A 751 15.12 19.00 -10.37
C LEU A 751 14.58 19.70 -9.11
N ARG A 752 14.35 21.02 -9.13
CA ARG A 752 13.69 21.79 -8.06
C ARG A 752 12.37 22.35 -8.57
N VAL A 753 11.30 22.13 -7.80
CA VAL A 753 9.92 22.57 -8.11
C VAL A 753 9.37 23.30 -6.90
N GLU A 754 8.83 24.51 -7.09
CA GLU A 754 8.34 25.34 -5.98
C GLU A 754 6.96 24.91 -5.45
N LYS A 755 6.10 24.29 -6.27
CA LYS A 755 4.82 23.70 -5.83
C LYS A 755 4.33 22.62 -6.80
N ILE A 756 3.93 21.48 -6.27
CA ILE A 756 3.29 20.37 -7.00
C ILE A 756 1.80 20.34 -6.63
N VAL A 757 0.91 20.23 -7.61
CA VAL A 757 -0.55 20.42 -7.43
C VAL A 757 -1.36 19.12 -7.59
N ASN A 758 -0.74 17.94 -7.48
CA ASN A 758 -1.45 16.66 -7.50
C ASN A 758 -0.72 15.55 -6.69
N ASN A 759 -1.46 14.70 -6.00
CA ASN A 759 -1.02 13.92 -4.83
C ASN A 759 -0.57 12.47 -5.12
N ASP A 760 -0.39 12.11 -6.40
CA ASP A 760 -0.05 10.73 -6.82
C ASP A 760 1.46 10.45 -6.97
N ILE A 761 2.32 11.34 -6.49
CA ILE A 761 3.77 11.14 -6.50
C ILE A 761 4.23 10.94 -5.07
N VAL A 762 4.85 9.78 -4.80
CA VAL A 762 5.53 9.50 -3.53
C VAL A 762 6.64 10.54 -3.35
N THR A 763 6.37 11.55 -2.53
CA THR A 763 7.36 12.55 -2.13
C THR A 763 8.26 11.91 -1.08
N GLN A 764 9.58 11.99 -1.31
CA GLN A 764 10.59 11.57 -0.35
C GLN A 764 11.30 12.82 0.20
N SER A 765 11.44 12.91 1.53
CA SER A 765 12.25 13.96 2.15
C SER A 765 13.13 13.40 3.26
N SER A 766 14.24 14.09 3.51
CA SER A 766 15.12 13.87 4.66
C SER A 766 15.33 15.15 5.48
N GLU A 767 14.62 16.24 5.14
CA GLU A 767 14.73 17.51 5.84
C GLU A 767 13.97 17.46 7.18
N ASN A 768 14.54 18.08 8.21
CA ASN A 768 13.85 18.22 9.49
C ASN A 768 12.74 19.26 9.38
N MET A 769 11.56 18.92 9.93
CA MET A 769 10.36 19.74 9.82
C MET A 769 9.86 20.11 11.22
N THR A 770 9.22 21.27 11.34
CA THR A 770 8.61 21.70 12.59
C THR A 770 7.29 22.39 12.31
N PHE A 771 6.23 21.91 12.94
CA PHE A 771 4.89 22.46 12.83
C PHE A 771 4.32 22.79 14.21
N TYR A 772 3.49 23.83 14.27
CA TYR A 772 2.78 24.24 15.46
C TYR A 772 1.28 24.02 15.25
N VAL A 773 0.62 23.40 16.24
CA VAL A 773 -0.82 23.17 16.25
C VAL A 773 -1.43 23.77 17.51
N SER A 774 -2.50 24.54 17.35
CA SER A 774 -3.18 25.20 18.47
C SER A 774 -4.69 25.30 18.23
N ASN A 775 -5.48 25.26 19.30
CA ASN A 775 -6.91 25.59 19.32
C ASN A 775 -7.31 26.97 18.75
N ILE A 776 -6.35 27.88 18.57
CA ILE A 776 -6.54 29.20 17.96
C ILE A 776 -5.96 29.30 16.55
N GLY A 777 -5.38 28.21 16.04
CA GLY A 777 -4.82 28.11 14.70
C GLY A 777 -5.89 28.04 13.61
N ASP A 778 -5.45 28.08 12.36
CA ASP A 778 -6.26 27.96 11.15
C ASP A 778 -5.56 26.97 10.20
N ASN A 779 -6.32 26.09 9.54
CA ASN A 779 -5.77 25.09 8.63
C ASN A 779 -5.34 25.68 7.28
N GLU A 780 -5.68 26.95 7.03
CA GLU A 780 -5.17 27.75 5.93
C GLU A 780 -3.80 28.39 6.22
N ASN A 781 -3.29 28.30 7.47
CA ASN A 781 -1.96 28.80 7.81
C ASN A 781 -0.84 27.86 7.32
N ASP A 782 0.42 28.30 7.41
CA ASP A 782 1.60 27.49 7.05
C ASP A 782 2.09 26.53 8.16
N GLY A 783 1.62 26.72 9.39
CA GLY A 783 2.00 25.92 10.55
C GLY A 783 3.43 26.14 11.07
N LEU A 784 4.21 27.05 10.49
CA LEU A 784 5.65 27.18 10.75
C LEU A 784 5.97 27.96 12.04
N THR A 785 5.01 28.72 12.57
CA THR A 785 5.15 29.50 13.80
C THR A 785 3.92 29.37 14.68
N LEU A 786 4.01 29.81 15.94
CA LEU A 786 2.85 29.85 16.85
C LEU A 786 1.73 30.81 16.41
N ASP A 787 2.07 31.89 15.68
CA ASP A 787 1.10 32.86 15.17
C ASP A 787 0.41 32.35 13.90
N THR A 788 1.09 31.48 13.16
CA THR A 788 0.60 30.81 11.94
C THR A 788 0.35 29.31 12.18
N ALA A 789 -0.02 28.92 13.40
CA ALA A 789 -0.24 27.53 13.75
C ALA A 789 -1.43 26.92 12.99
N PHE A 790 -1.37 25.62 12.69
CA PHE A 790 -2.51 24.85 12.20
C PHE A 790 -3.60 24.70 13.27
N ALA A 791 -4.85 24.53 12.83
CA ALA A 791 -5.97 24.28 13.74
C ALA A 791 -6.06 22.81 14.19
N THR A 792 -5.61 21.87 13.35
CA THR A 792 -5.68 20.42 13.61
C THR A 792 -4.35 19.73 13.41
N VAL A 793 -4.14 18.61 14.11
CA VAL A 793 -2.95 17.77 13.96
C VAL A 793 -2.95 17.05 12.63
N GLU A 794 -4.13 16.61 12.17
CA GLU A 794 -4.32 16.01 10.84
C GLU A 794 -3.76 16.90 9.71
N ARG A 795 -3.96 18.22 9.81
CA ARG A 795 -3.46 19.17 8.81
C ARG A 795 -1.93 19.22 8.80
N ALA A 796 -1.30 19.16 9.97
CA ALA A 796 0.16 19.12 10.10
C ALA A 796 0.75 17.80 9.57
N LEU A 797 0.05 16.67 9.79
CA LEU A 797 0.44 15.37 9.26
C LEU A 797 0.44 15.34 7.72
N GLN A 798 -0.54 16.00 7.08
CA GLN A 798 -0.63 16.08 5.61
C GLN A 798 0.55 16.81 4.95
N GLU A 799 1.29 17.65 5.70
CA GLU A 799 2.50 18.32 5.19
C GLU A 799 3.74 17.41 5.21
N ILE A 800 3.68 16.27 5.90
CA ILE A 800 4.80 15.35 6.01
C ILE A 800 4.79 14.40 4.79
N PRO A 801 5.90 14.28 4.05
CA PRO A 801 6.01 13.33 2.94
C PRO A 801 5.80 11.88 3.38
N ILE A 802 5.19 11.07 2.52
CA ILE A 802 4.87 9.66 2.84
C ILE A 802 6.15 8.84 2.99
N VAL A 803 7.23 9.10 2.24
CA VAL A 803 8.56 8.51 2.47
C VAL A 803 9.46 9.51 3.20
N TYR A 804 9.51 9.45 4.52
CA TYR A 804 10.20 10.42 5.35
C TYR A 804 11.39 9.83 6.09
N ASN A 805 12.55 10.44 5.89
CA ASN A 805 13.83 10.07 6.50
C ASN A 805 14.39 11.16 7.45
N GLY A 806 13.66 12.26 7.64
CA GLY A 806 14.04 13.36 8.54
C GLY A 806 13.38 13.26 9.92
N GLU A 807 13.56 14.28 10.76
CA GLU A 807 12.86 14.44 12.05
C GLU A 807 11.80 15.55 11.96
N CYS A 808 10.54 15.18 12.14
CA CYS A 808 9.42 16.13 12.16
C CYS A 808 8.89 16.28 13.59
N THR A 809 8.86 17.51 14.11
CA THR A 809 8.26 17.82 15.41
C THR A 809 6.97 18.62 15.22
N ILE A 810 5.86 18.09 15.74
CA ILE A 810 4.56 18.75 15.82
C ILE A 810 4.36 19.23 17.26
N TYR A 811 4.48 20.54 17.46
CA TYR A 811 4.29 21.19 18.76
C TYR A 811 2.81 21.47 19.05
N LEU A 812 2.31 20.92 20.16
CA LEU A 812 0.93 21.00 20.62
C LEU A 812 0.81 21.94 21.82
N ARG A 813 0.02 23.00 21.70
CA ARG A 813 -0.14 24.00 22.78
C ARG A 813 -1.32 23.70 23.71
N SER A 814 -2.52 23.55 23.15
CA SER A 814 -3.73 23.02 23.80
C SER A 814 -4.75 22.81 22.69
N LEU A 815 -5.24 21.59 22.52
CA LEU A 815 -6.32 21.28 21.59
C LEU A 815 -7.63 21.24 22.39
N ASP A 816 -8.50 22.24 22.21
CA ASP A 816 -9.79 22.29 22.92
C ASP A 816 -10.87 21.45 22.22
N SER A 817 -10.68 21.20 20.93
CA SER A 817 -11.52 20.33 20.10
C SER A 817 -11.11 18.87 20.33
N ALA A 818 -12.08 17.99 20.49
CA ALA A 818 -11.83 16.56 20.41
C ALA A 818 -11.36 16.21 18.99
N GLU A 819 -10.14 15.71 18.86
CA GLU A 819 -9.55 15.28 17.59
C GLU A 819 -9.12 13.82 17.75
N PHE A 820 -9.62 12.96 16.87
CA PHE A 820 -9.07 11.62 16.73
C PHE A 820 -7.87 11.72 15.78
N ILE A 821 -6.66 11.55 16.33
CA ILE A 821 -5.41 11.68 15.57
C ILE A 821 -5.02 10.29 15.06
N GLU A 822 -4.86 10.11 13.75
CA GLU A 822 -4.44 8.85 13.16
C GLU A 822 -3.14 9.00 12.37
N VAL A 823 -2.10 8.28 12.79
CA VAL A 823 -0.80 8.23 12.11
C VAL A 823 -0.67 6.90 11.37
N LYS A 824 -0.80 6.95 10.04
CA LYS A 824 -0.73 5.80 9.13
C LYS A 824 -0.04 6.17 7.81
N GLY A 825 0.53 5.20 7.11
CA GLY A 825 1.09 5.40 5.77
C GLY A 825 2.55 5.86 5.69
N TYR A 826 3.15 6.39 6.77
CA TYR A 826 4.50 6.96 6.73
C TYR A 826 5.61 5.91 6.70
N MET A 827 6.37 5.87 5.62
CA MET A 827 7.50 4.98 5.39
C MET A 827 8.85 5.68 5.56
N GLY A 828 9.91 4.95 5.85
CA GLY A 828 11.28 5.47 5.85
C GLY A 828 11.99 5.35 7.20
N LYS A 829 13.20 5.91 7.30
CA LYS A 829 14.06 5.84 8.50
C LYS A 829 13.93 7.06 9.43
N GLY A 830 12.98 7.95 9.16
CA GLY A 830 12.80 9.20 9.90
C GLY A 830 12.09 9.00 11.23
N LYS A 831 11.61 10.10 11.81
CA LYS A 831 10.74 10.07 12.99
C LYS A 831 9.72 11.21 13.02
N ILE A 832 8.57 10.96 13.63
CA ILE A 832 7.52 11.96 13.91
C ILE A 832 7.37 12.10 15.42
N ILE A 833 7.45 13.34 15.91
CA ILE A 833 7.41 13.69 17.34
C ILE A 833 6.22 14.60 17.62
N PHE A 834 5.30 14.18 18.49
CA PHE A 834 4.28 15.03 19.07
C PHE A 834 4.78 15.57 20.42
N ALA A 835 4.97 16.88 20.53
CA ALA A 835 5.60 17.49 21.70
C ALA A 835 4.77 18.65 22.25
N GLY A 836 4.66 18.79 23.57
CA GLY A 836 3.98 19.94 24.18
C GLY A 836 4.80 21.23 24.17
N CYS A 837 4.15 22.40 23.98
CA CYS A 837 4.82 23.70 24.00
C CYS A 837 4.03 24.84 24.68
N THR A 838 4.75 25.85 25.19
CA THR A 838 4.19 27.08 25.77
C THR A 838 3.77 28.07 24.69
N SER A 839 3.13 29.19 25.08
CA SER A 839 2.85 30.33 24.20
C SER A 839 4.07 31.02 23.59
N THR A 840 5.28 30.62 24.00
CA THR A 840 6.57 31.13 23.47
C THR A 840 7.39 30.05 22.76
N GLY A 841 6.83 28.85 22.59
CA GLY A 841 7.48 27.72 21.92
C GLY A 841 8.43 26.91 22.82
N SER A 842 8.62 27.30 24.07
CA SER A 842 9.39 26.50 25.03
C SER A 842 8.68 25.19 25.38
N PRO A 843 9.39 24.06 25.62
CA PRO A 843 8.76 22.79 26.01
C PRO A 843 7.86 22.93 27.24
N SER A 844 6.62 22.43 27.14
CA SER A 844 5.70 22.31 28.27
C SER A 844 4.77 21.12 28.08
N VAL A 845 3.80 20.94 28.98
CA VAL A 845 2.76 19.92 28.79
C VAL A 845 1.76 20.44 27.75
N GLY A 846 1.69 19.77 26.59
CA GLY A 846 0.68 20.00 25.56
C GLY A 846 -0.57 19.16 25.84
N GLN A 847 -1.67 19.42 25.13
CA GLN A 847 -2.92 18.69 25.35
C GLN A 847 -3.48 18.10 24.06
N ILE A 848 -3.86 16.82 24.11
CA ILE A 848 -4.72 16.13 23.14
C ILE A 848 -6.06 15.86 23.83
N ARG A 849 -7.18 16.17 23.17
CA ARG A 849 -8.50 15.72 23.61
C ARG A 849 -9.00 14.64 22.67
N ASN A 850 -9.46 13.53 23.23
CA ASN A 850 -9.84 12.26 22.61
C ASN A 850 -8.71 11.22 22.55
N SER A 851 -8.18 10.90 21.37
CA SER A 851 -7.33 9.73 21.16
C SER A 851 -6.27 9.96 20.10
N ILE A 852 -5.14 9.27 20.24
CA ILE A 852 -4.12 9.18 19.20
C ILE A 852 -3.81 7.71 18.86
N ALA A 853 -3.86 7.37 17.57
CA ALA A 853 -3.67 6.03 17.06
C ALA A 853 -2.52 5.96 16.06
N PHE A 854 -1.63 4.99 16.23
CA PHE A 854 -0.52 4.68 15.33
C PHE A 854 -0.78 3.31 14.69
N ASN A 855 -1.06 3.31 13.39
CA ASN A 855 -1.50 2.11 12.67
C ASN A 855 -0.49 1.73 11.57
N PHE A 856 -0.15 0.44 11.50
CA PHE A 856 0.87 -0.13 10.60
C PHE A 856 0.64 0.11 9.10
N ALA A 857 -0.55 0.52 8.64
CA ALA A 857 -0.92 0.62 7.22
C ALA A 857 0.08 1.45 6.36
N GLY A 858 1.24 0.88 6.03
CA GLY A 858 2.45 1.57 5.53
C GLY A 858 3.32 2.28 6.58
N ASN A 859 2.95 2.32 7.86
CA ASN A 859 3.69 3.09 8.88
C ASN A 859 4.92 2.31 9.40
N THR A 860 6.11 2.67 8.93
CA THR A 860 7.40 2.07 9.34
C THR A 860 8.33 3.07 10.02
N ILE A 861 7.85 4.29 10.25
CA ILE A 861 8.64 5.37 10.85
C ILE A 861 8.64 5.30 12.39
N ASP A 862 9.67 5.85 13.04
CA ASP A 862 9.70 5.95 14.50
C ASP A 862 8.73 7.03 15.00
N ASN A 863 7.86 6.69 15.95
CA ASN A 863 6.87 7.61 16.50
C ASN A 863 7.19 7.98 17.96
N TYR A 864 7.06 9.26 18.30
CA TYR A 864 7.30 9.77 19.64
C TYR A 864 6.14 10.65 20.12
N ILE A 865 5.77 10.50 21.39
CA ILE A 865 4.87 11.44 22.11
C ILE A 865 5.61 11.91 23.36
N GLN A 866 5.75 13.22 23.54
CA GLN A 866 6.58 13.79 24.62
C GLN A 866 5.90 14.96 25.32
N ASN A 867 5.82 14.92 26.65
CA ASN A 867 5.22 16.00 27.46
C ASN A 867 3.78 16.32 27.02
N ILE A 868 2.93 15.29 26.90
CA ILE A 868 1.54 15.45 26.47
C ILE A 868 0.60 14.97 27.57
N PHE A 869 -0.49 15.71 27.76
CA PHE A 869 -1.65 15.32 28.53
C PHE A 869 -2.79 14.94 27.57
N ILE A 870 -3.27 13.70 27.64
CA ILE A 870 -4.36 13.17 26.82
C ILE A 870 -5.61 13.08 27.70
N GLU A 871 -6.66 13.81 27.35
CA GLU A 871 -7.97 13.69 27.99
C GLU A 871 -8.90 12.90 27.05
N THR A 872 -9.20 11.65 27.38
CA THR A 872 -10.02 10.77 26.53
C THR A 872 -11.50 11.06 26.69
N GLU A 873 -12.27 10.74 25.66
CA GLU A 873 -13.73 10.74 25.74
C GLU A 873 -14.25 9.40 26.30
N ARG A 874 -15.55 9.37 26.62
CA ARG A 874 -16.19 8.15 27.12
C ARG A 874 -16.15 7.06 26.06
N GLY A 875 -15.63 5.89 26.42
CA GLY A 875 -15.53 4.73 25.54
C GLY A 875 -14.35 4.76 24.56
N THR A 876 -13.40 5.70 24.71
CA THR A 876 -12.22 5.76 23.84
C THR A 876 -10.96 5.30 24.56
N THR A 877 -9.94 4.97 23.76
CA THR A 877 -8.60 4.61 24.25
C THR A 877 -7.67 5.80 24.09
N GLY A 878 -6.87 6.14 25.10
CA GLY A 878 -5.97 7.29 25.02
C GLY A 878 -4.94 7.17 23.90
N ILE A 879 -4.15 6.10 23.92
CA ILE A 879 -3.15 5.80 22.88
C ILE A 879 -3.39 4.40 22.31
N VAL A 880 -3.39 4.28 20.99
CA VAL A 880 -3.45 2.99 20.29
C VAL A 880 -2.18 2.80 19.46
N ALA A 881 -1.49 1.68 19.61
CA ALA A 881 -0.38 1.25 18.78
C ALA A 881 -0.70 -0.11 18.15
N SER A 882 -0.92 -0.14 16.83
CA SER A 882 -1.30 -1.33 16.08
C SER A 882 -0.28 -1.60 14.97
N GLY A 883 0.61 -2.56 15.19
CA GLY A 883 1.76 -2.87 14.34
C GLY A 883 2.74 -1.72 14.10
N ALA A 884 2.74 -0.70 14.97
CA ALA A 884 3.66 0.44 14.89
C ALA A 884 4.61 0.49 16.10
N SER A 885 5.77 1.15 15.93
CA SER A 885 6.72 1.43 17.02
C SER A 885 6.47 2.83 17.59
N VAL A 886 6.20 2.94 18.90
CA VAL A 886 5.85 4.21 19.56
C VAL A 886 6.57 4.38 20.89
N ASN A 887 7.15 5.55 21.11
CA ASN A 887 7.82 5.94 22.35
C ASN A 887 7.10 7.12 23.03
N ALA A 888 6.48 6.88 24.17
CA ALA A 888 5.81 7.87 25.00
C ALA A 888 6.70 8.28 26.19
N ILE A 889 7.02 9.57 26.31
CA ILE A 889 7.88 10.12 27.36
C ILE A 889 7.14 11.24 28.10
N ASN A 890 6.99 11.10 29.42
CA ASN A 890 6.25 12.06 30.26
C ASN A 890 4.84 12.33 29.72
N VAL A 891 4.08 11.26 29.51
CA VAL A 891 2.72 11.32 28.95
C VAL A 891 1.71 10.95 30.02
N ASN A 892 0.73 11.82 30.24
CA ASN A 892 -0.36 11.62 31.19
C ASN A 892 -1.66 11.39 30.43
N ILE A 893 -2.43 10.39 30.84
CA ILE A 893 -3.68 9.98 30.18
C ILE A 893 -4.80 10.01 31.23
N ASN A 894 -5.83 10.79 30.99
CA ASN A 894 -7.01 10.92 31.85
C ASN A 894 -8.25 10.48 31.07
N GLY A 895 -8.95 9.46 31.57
CA GLY A 895 -10.14 8.92 30.92
C GLY A 895 -11.43 9.75 31.07
N GLY A 896 -11.37 10.96 31.67
CA GLY A 896 -12.53 11.87 31.78
C GLY A 896 -13.74 11.32 32.56
N GLY A 897 -13.59 10.19 33.28
CA GLY A 897 -14.67 9.49 33.97
C GLY A 897 -15.41 8.44 33.13
N GLY A 898 -14.88 8.04 31.97
CA GLY A 898 -15.49 7.02 31.11
C GLY A 898 -14.61 6.40 30.01
N GLY A 899 -13.30 6.67 29.97
CA GLY A 899 -12.36 6.10 29.01
C GLY A 899 -12.19 4.59 29.19
N GLU A 900 -12.10 3.85 28.08
CA GLU A 900 -12.04 2.39 28.13
C GLU A 900 -10.65 1.89 28.54
N LYS A 901 -9.60 2.40 27.87
CA LYS A 901 -8.21 2.00 28.08
C LYS A 901 -7.31 3.24 28.06
N ALA A 902 -6.25 3.29 28.87
CA ALA A 902 -5.24 4.34 28.66
C ALA A 902 -4.37 4.02 27.43
N LEU A 903 -3.97 2.76 27.28
CA LEU A 903 -3.11 2.29 26.21
C LEU A 903 -3.55 0.93 25.65
N GLU A 904 -3.55 0.81 24.33
CA GLU A 904 -3.78 -0.44 23.61
C GLU A 904 -2.65 -0.72 22.61
N ILE A 905 -2.04 -1.91 22.70
CA ILE A 905 -0.91 -2.34 21.89
C ILE A 905 -1.28 -3.67 21.24
N SER A 906 -1.24 -3.74 19.91
CA SER A 906 -1.70 -4.92 19.15
C SER A 906 -0.93 -5.13 17.85
N ARG A 907 -1.12 -6.31 17.23
CA ARG A 907 -0.61 -6.68 15.89
C ARG A 907 0.92 -6.54 15.75
N ASN A 908 1.69 -7.17 16.63
CA ASN A 908 3.16 -7.11 16.66
C ASN A 908 3.74 -5.69 16.81
N ALA A 909 3.05 -4.80 17.52
CA ALA A 909 3.56 -3.46 17.83
C ALA A 909 4.67 -3.50 18.91
N TYR A 910 5.46 -2.43 18.95
CA TYR A 910 6.37 -2.13 20.05
C TYR A 910 5.98 -0.81 20.69
N PHE A 911 5.84 -0.77 22.01
CA PHE A 911 5.53 0.45 22.75
C PHE A 911 6.45 0.64 23.94
N GLU A 912 6.95 1.85 24.12
CA GLU A 912 7.71 2.24 25.30
C GLU A 912 7.04 3.42 26.01
N TRP A 913 6.74 3.28 27.31
CA TRP A 913 6.19 4.36 28.14
C TRP A 913 7.15 4.69 29.29
N ARG A 914 7.77 5.87 29.23
CA ARG A 914 8.71 6.36 30.25
C ARG A 914 8.19 7.62 30.93
N GLY A 915 7.76 7.50 32.19
CA GLY A 915 7.25 8.62 32.97
C GLY A 915 5.84 9.03 32.56
N GLY A 916 5.00 9.25 33.57
CA GLY A 916 3.64 9.74 33.43
C GLY A 916 2.63 8.85 34.17
N GLU A 917 1.36 9.15 33.99
CA GLU A 917 0.30 8.40 34.66
C GLU A 917 -0.96 8.18 33.82
N ALA A 918 -1.68 7.09 34.11
CA ALA A 918 -3.04 6.84 33.63
C ALA A 918 -4.04 7.05 34.77
N THR A 919 -5.11 7.81 34.56
CA THR A 919 -6.17 8.03 35.55
C THR A 919 -7.56 7.93 34.92
N ASN A 920 -8.58 7.61 35.71
CA ASN A 920 -10.00 7.57 35.31
C ASN A 920 -10.33 6.70 34.08
N VAL A 921 -9.58 5.60 33.88
CA VAL A 921 -9.80 4.62 32.81
C VAL A 921 -10.30 3.29 33.37
N SER A 922 -11.07 2.53 32.58
CA SER A 922 -11.48 1.18 32.99
C SER A 922 -10.31 0.21 33.00
N ARG A 923 -9.41 0.30 32.00
CA ARG A 923 -8.18 -0.48 31.91
C ARG A 923 -6.97 0.43 31.73
N GLY A 924 -5.85 0.11 32.38
CA GLY A 924 -4.61 0.85 32.19
C GLY A 924 -4.02 0.57 30.81
N LEU A 925 -3.48 -0.63 30.64
CA LEU A 925 -2.79 -1.06 29.43
C LEU A 925 -3.28 -2.44 28.99
N THR A 926 -3.55 -2.60 27.69
CA THR A 926 -3.76 -3.90 27.05
C THR A 926 -2.70 -4.13 25.97
N CYS A 927 -1.91 -5.20 26.11
CA CYS A 927 -0.91 -5.64 25.14
C CYS A 927 -1.34 -6.99 24.56
N ALA A 928 -1.38 -7.13 23.24
CA ALA A 928 -1.95 -8.31 22.58
C ALA A 928 -1.22 -8.69 21.28
N SER A 929 -1.44 -9.92 20.83
CA SER A 929 -1.11 -10.40 19.46
C SER A 929 0.37 -10.23 19.10
N GLY A 930 1.25 -10.88 19.87
CA GLY A 930 2.70 -10.88 19.64
C GLY A 930 3.40 -9.55 19.93
N SER A 931 2.70 -8.56 20.46
CA SER A 931 3.26 -7.21 20.71
C SER A 931 4.11 -7.15 21.98
N ASN A 932 4.99 -6.16 22.04
CA ASN A 932 5.90 -5.93 23.16
C ASN A 932 5.69 -4.54 23.76
N ALA A 933 5.70 -4.45 25.09
CA ALA A 933 5.59 -3.19 25.81
C ALA A 933 6.69 -3.08 26.87
N PHE A 934 7.33 -1.91 26.96
CA PHE A 934 8.25 -1.56 28.05
C PHE A 934 7.73 -0.34 28.81
N LEU A 935 7.59 -0.45 30.13
CA LEU A 935 7.11 0.62 30.98
C LEU A 935 8.15 0.97 32.03
N LYS A 936 8.41 2.26 32.23
CA LYS A 936 9.34 2.74 33.24
C LYS A 936 8.82 3.98 33.94
N ASP A 937 8.80 3.96 35.28
CA ASP A 937 8.39 5.10 36.11
C ASP A 937 6.95 5.59 35.80
N VAL A 938 6.01 4.65 35.57
CA VAL A 938 4.61 4.94 35.22
C VAL A 938 3.65 4.56 36.36
N ASP A 939 2.73 5.46 36.71
CA ASP A 939 1.68 5.20 37.69
C ASP A 939 0.31 4.99 36.99
N ILE A 940 -0.33 3.84 37.20
CA ILE A 940 -1.60 3.46 36.56
C ILE A 940 -2.71 3.41 37.61
N TYR A 941 -3.73 4.23 37.43
CA TYR A 941 -4.95 4.26 38.22
C TYR A 941 -6.14 3.91 37.33
N SER A 942 -6.58 2.66 37.38
CA SER A 942 -7.68 2.12 36.57
C SER A 942 -8.71 1.40 37.44
N ASN A 943 -9.94 1.26 36.93
CA ASN A 943 -11.02 0.64 37.70
C ASN A 943 -10.89 -0.89 37.73
N ASP A 944 -10.79 -1.53 36.57
CA ASP A 944 -10.92 -2.97 36.42
C ASP A 944 -9.55 -3.65 36.36
N PHE A 945 -8.74 -3.29 35.36
CA PHE A 945 -7.46 -3.94 35.07
C PHE A 945 -6.32 -2.94 34.95
N GLY A 946 -5.17 -3.21 35.58
CA GLY A 946 -3.97 -2.40 35.44
C GLY A 946 -3.27 -2.69 34.12
N ILE A 947 -2.57 -3.82 34.05
CA ILE A 947 -1.91 -4.33 32.83
C ILE A 947 -2.54 -5.66 32.43
N VAL A 948 -2.89 -5.78 31.15
CA VAL A 948 -3.41 -7.00 30.54
C VAL A 948 -2.49 -7.42 29.39
N ALA A 949 -2.00 -8.66 29.41
CA ALA A 949 -1.19 -9.23 28.33
C ALA A 949 -1.89 -10.47 27.73
N ALA A 950 -2.02 -10.50 26.41
CA ALA A 950 -2.83 -11.44 25.65
C ALA A 950 -2.11 -11.99 24.40
N TYR A 951 -2.41 -13.23 24.00
CA TYR A 951 -2.00 -13.82 22.72
C TYR A 951 -0.50 -13.65 22.40
N ALA A 952 0.36 -14.30 23.20
CA ALA A 952 1.82 -14.32 23.06
C ALA A 952 2.50 -12.93 23.11
N SER A 953 1.91 -11.96 23.81
CA SER A 953 2.53 -10.64 24.03
C SER A 953 3.47 -10.62 25.24
N GLN A 954 4.37 -9.64 25.29
CA GLN A 954 5.28 -9.44 26.41
C GLN A 954 5.18 -8.01 26.95
N VAL A 955 5.14 -7.88 28.27
CA VAL A 955 5.19 -6.59 28.97
C VAL A 955 6.28 -6.64 30.01
N GLU A 956 7.24 -5.72 29.91
CA GLU A 956 8.28 -5.51 30.90
C GLU A 956 8.04 -4.18 31.63
N ALA A 957 8.00 -4.24 32.96
CA ALA A 957 7.72 -3.10 33.81
C ALA A 957 8.91 -2.79 34.72
N ASN A 958 9.25 -1.51 34.88
CA ASN A 958 10.30 -1.05 35.78
C ASN A 958 9.80 0.13 36.61
N ASN A 959 9.71 -0.03 37.93
CA ASN A 959 9.14 0.97 38.82
C ASN A 959 7.73 1.43 38.40
N VAL A 960 6.88 0.48 38.00
CA VAL A 960 5.47 0.75 37.66
C VAL A 960 4.61 0.58 38.90
N LYS A 961 3.69 1.52 39.16
CA LYS A 961 2.75 1.41 40.28
C LYS A 961 1.33 1.32 39.77
N ILE A 962 0.52 0.42 40.33
CA ILE A 962 -0.83 0.14 39.84
C ILE A 962 -1.85 0.23 40.97
N LYS A 963 -2.92 0.97 40.75
CA LYS A 963 -4.16 0.90 41.52
C LYS A 963 -5.28 0.43 40.59
N SER A 964 -5.77 -0.79 40.80
CA SER A 964 -6.94 -1.34 40.10
C SER A 964 -7.55 -2.51 40.86
N THR A 965 -8.71 -3.01 40.41
CA THR A 965 -9.30 -4.25 40.94
C THR A 965 -8.37 -5.44 40.68
N THR A 966 -7.87 -5.56 39.46
CA THR A 966 -6.88 -6.56 39.06
C THR A 966 -5.63 -5.86 38.53
N ALA A 967 -4.52 -5.93 39.28
CA ALA A 967 -3.31 -5.19 38.93
C ALA A 967 -2.69 -5.67 37.61
N THR A 968 -2.56 -6.98 37.44
CA THR A 968 -1.94 -7.60 36.27
C THR A 968 -2.72 -8.85 35.87
N ASN A 969 -2.88 -9.11 34.57
CA ASN A 969 -3.50 -10.33 34.07
C ASN A 969 -2.85 -10.77 32.75
N ALA A 970 -2.32 -12.00 32.69
CA ALA A 970 -1.64 -12.55 31.51
C ALA A 970 -2.32 -13.83 31.04
N PHE A 971 -2.59 -13.97 29.74
CA PHE A 971 -3.24 -15.15 29.16
C PHE A 971 -2.72 -15.52 27.77
N ALA A 972 -3.03 -16.74 27.31
CA ALA A 972 -2.68 -17.26 25.99
C ALA A 972 -1.18 -17.13 25.66
N GLY A 973 -0.32 -17.62 26.56
CA GLY A 973 1.14 -17.66 26.37
C GLY A 973 1.86 -16.32 26.55
N SER A 974 1.18 -15.30 27.10
CA SER A 974 1.75 -13.97 27.31
C SER A 974 2.52 -13.83 28.62
N PHE A 975 3.43 -12.87 28.69
CA PHE A 975 4.28 -12.62 29.84
C PHE A 975 4.17 -11.18 30.34
N ILE A 976 4.07 -11.00 31.67
CA ILE A 976 4.21 -9.71 32.35
C ILE A 976 5.32 -9.89 33.38
N GLY A 977 6.39 -9.10 33.29
CA GLY A 977 7.56 -9.20 34.17
C GLY A 977 8.09 -7.85 34.65
N GLY A 978 9.04 -7.90 35.59
CA GLY A 978 9.72 -6.73 36.14
C GLY A 978 9.13 -6.20 37.46
N SER A 979 9.41 -4.93 37.78
CA SER A 979 9.08 -4.29 39.06
C SER A 979 7.73 -3.56 39.02
N ILE A 980 6.68 -4.19 39.55
CA ILE A 980 5.32 -3.65 39.68
C ILE A 980 4.93 -3.57 41.15
N THR A 981 4.39 -2.42 41.58
CA THR A 981 3.91 -2.20 42.97
C THR A 981 2.42 -1.87 43.00
N ASN A 982 1.65 -2.59 43.83
CA ASN A 982 0.23 -2.29 44.01
C ASN A 982 0.02 -1.15 45.02
N MET A 983 -0.74 -0.12 44.62
CA MET A 983 -1.03 1.04 45.44
C MET A 983 -2.32 0.88 46.27
N THR A 984 -2.38 1.53 47.43
CA THR A 984 -3.57 1.59 48.28
C THR A 984 -4.28 2.94 48.20
N THR A 985 -3.57 4.00 47.82
CA THR A 985 -4.07 5.37 47.69
C THR A 985 -4.48 5.69 46.25
N VAL A 986 -5.48 6.57 46.09
CA VAL A 986 -5.89 7.14 44.80
C VAL A 986 -5.02 8.35 44.45
N SER A 987 -4.78 8.60 43.16
CA SER A 987 -4.03 9.77 42.69
C SER A 987 -4.66 11.07 43.19
N SER A 988 -3.84 12.03 43.61
CA SER A 988 -4.25 13.43 43.65
C SER A 988 -4.33 13.90 42.20
N THR A 989 -5.55 14.11 41.70
CA THR A 989 -5.84 14.54 40.32
C THR A 989 -4.74 15.48 39.78
N PRO A 990 -4.05 15.13 38.69
CA PRO A 990 -3.21 16.09 37.99
C PRO A 990 -4.12 17.25 37.56
N VAL A 991 -3.71 18.47 37.90
CA VAL A 991 -4.51 19.67 37.63
C VAL A 991 -4.57 19.87 36.12
N ALA A 992 -5.72 19.56 35.52
CA ALA A 992 -6.02 19.94 34.15
C ALA A 992 -5.75 21.46 33.99
N PRO A 993 -5.17 21.90 32.85
CA PRO A 993 -5.04 23.33 32.58
C PRO A 993 -6.41 24.03 32.76
N PRO A 994 -6.47 25.22 33.38
CA PRO A 994 -7.72 25.91 33.59
C PRO A 994 -8.45 26.14 32.26
N PRO A 995 -9.78 25.97 32.19
CA PRO A 995 -10.54 26.05 30.95
C PRO A 995 -10.30 27.41 30.26
N THR A 996 -9.83 27.34 29.02
CA THR A 996 -9.52 28.50 28.17
C THR A 996 -10.80 29.28 27.87
N THR A 997 -10.77 30.60 28.06
CA THR A 997 -11.89 31.48 27.71
C THR A 997 -11.54 32.29 26.47
N LYS A 998 -12.45 32.33 25.48
CA LYS A 998 -12.29 33.08 24.23
C LYS A 998 -13.20 34.30 24.26
N THR A 999 -12.68 35.44 23.79
CA THR A 999 -13.42 36.71 23.70
C THR A 999 -13.56 37.14 22.25
N VAL A 1000 -14.79 37.31 21.76
CA VAL A 1000 -15.09 37.70 20.37
C VAL A 1000 -15.85 39.02 20.37
N THR A 1001 -15.44 39.97 19.52
CA THR A 1001 -16.17 41.23 19.29
C THR A 1001 -16.95 41.16 17.98
N LEU A 1002 -18.28 41.21 18.06
CA LEU A 1002 -19.20 41.33 16.94
C LEU A 1002 -19.54 42.79 16.66
N THR A 1003 -19.82 43.12 15.41
CA THR A 1003 -20.32 44.44 15.00
C THR A 1003 -21.64 44.29 14.24
N SER A 1004 -22.61 45.16 14.51
CA SER A 1004 -23.92 45.12 13.84
C SER A 1004 -23.78 45.36 12.33
N ASN A 1005 -24.41 44.50 11.52
CA ASN A 1005 -24.41 44.59 10.06
C ASN A 1005 -25.26 45.75 9.56
N SER A 1006 -26.39 45.98 10.20
CA SER A 1006 -27.30 47.07 9.85
C SER A 1006 -28.08 47.55 11.07
N ALA A 1007 -28.69 48.73 10.94
CA ALA A 1007 -29.43 49.36 12.00
C ALA A 1007 -30.56 50.24 11.45
N GLY A 1008 -31.53 50.55 12.30
CA GLY A 1008 -32.64 51.44 11.94
C GLY A 1008 -33.71 51.48 13.02
N HIS A 1009 -34.83 52.15 12.73
CA HIS A 1009 -35.95 52.22 13.64
C HIS A 1009 -37.28 51.96 12.93
N TYR A 1010 -38.18 51.32 13.66
CA TYR A 1010 -39.58 51.19 13.30
C TYR A 1010 -40.36 52.34 13.95
N TYR A 1011 -41.23 53.02 13.21
CA TYR A 1011 -42.03 54.14 13.71
C TYR A 1011 -43.52 53.89 13.53
N LYS A 1012 -44.31 54.46 14.45
CA LYS A 1012 -45.77 54.51 14.41
C LYS A 1012 -46.24 55.93 14.72
N ASN A 1013 -46.83 56.61 13.74
CA ASN A 1013 -47.48 57.91 13.92
C ASN A 1013 -48.98 57.82 13.56
N TYR A 1014 -49.72 58.93 13.66
CA TYR A 1014 -51.20 58.93 13.50
C TYR A 1014 -51.68 58.37 12.14
N ASN A 1015 -50.87 58.49 11.07
CA ASN A 1015 -51.29 58.14 9.70
C ASN A 1015 -50.40 57.09 9.00
N ASN A 1016 -49.21 56.77 9.53
CA ASN A 1016 -48.22 55.90 8.89
C ASN A 1016 -47.49 54.99 9.89
N LEU A 1017 -47.16 53.77 9.42
CA LEU A 1017 -46.36 52.76 10.10
C LEU A 1017 -45.25 52.31 9.15
N GLY A 1018 -44.04 52.10 9.65
CA GLY A 1018 -43.01 51.51 8.82
C GLY A 1018 -41.62 51.70 9.36
N TRP A 1019 -40.65 51.43 8.50
CA TRP A 1019 -39.26 51.56 8.85
C TRP A 1019 -38.64 52.82 8.28
N ASN A 1020 -37.80 53.47 9.09
CA ASN A 1020 -36.98 54.61 8.68
C ASN A 1020 -37.80 55.62 7.86
N GLY A 1021 -38.49 56.55 8.52
CA GLY A 1021 -39.04 57.72 7.82
C GLY A 1021 -37.95 58.50 7.07
N THR A 1022 -38.32 59.57 6.37
CA THR A 1022 -37.37 60.45 5.68
C THR A 1022 -36.29 61.04 6.61
N PHE A 1023 -36.56 61.02 7.92
CA PHE A 1023 -35.75 61.57 8.98
C PHE A 1023 -34.91 60.49 9.70
N MET A 1024 -33.60 60.72 9.84
CA MET A 1024 -32.59 59.82 10.46
C MET A 1024 -32.60 58.37 9.97
N LYS A 1025 -32.65 58.19 8.65
CA LYS A 1025 -32.54 56.88 8.00
C LYS A 1025 -31.26 56.16 8.47
N GLY A 1026 -31.41 54.93 8.97
CA GLY A 1026 -30.29 54.09 9.44
C GLY A 1026 -29.91 54.28 10.92
N TYR A 1027 -30.52 55.22 11.64
CA TYR A 1027 -30.29 55.40 13.07
C TYR A 1027 -31.37 54.67 13.89
N PRO A 1028 -30.99 53.87 14.90
CA PRO A 1028 -31.92 53.34 15.90
C PRO A 1028 -32.43 54.45 16.80
N ILE A 1029 -33.73 54.50 17.03
CA ILE A 1029 -34.38 55.55 17.84
C ILE A 1029 -35.36 54.90 18.80
N GLN A 1030 -35.33 55.34 20.05
CA GLN A 1030 -36.25 54.94 21.10
C GLN A 1030 -37.14 56.11 21.49
N GLY A 1031 -38.41 55.85 21.83
CA GLY A 1031 -39.32 56.77 22.52
C GLY A 1031 -40.30 57.51 21.61
N THR A 1032 -41.11 58.38 22.20
CA THR A 1032 -42.19 59.10 21.51
C THR A 1032 -41.92 60.60 21.47
N TRP A 1033 -42.05 61.24 20.31
CA TRP A 1033 -41.95 62.70 20.17
C TRP A 1033 -43.11 63.23 19.36
N SER A 1034 -43.88 64.19 19.88
CA SER A 1034 -45.01 64.79 19.15
C SER A 1034 -44.51 65.82 18.12
N PRO A 1035 -45.00 65.81 16.87
CA PRO A 1035 -46.09 64.99 16.31
C PRO A 1035 -45.66 63.65 15.68
N TYR A 1036 -44.39 63.29 15.76
CA TYR A 1036 -43.78 62.18 15.00
C TYR A 1036 -44.03 60.75 15.52
N GLY A 1037 -44.71 60.59 16.65
CA GLY A 1037 -45.12 59.29 17.17
C GLY A 1037 -44.00 58.46 17.81
N GLU A 1038 -44.33 57.19 18.10
CA GLU A 1038 -43.50 56.22 18.82
C GLU A 1038 -42.44 55.61 17.91
N ARG A 1039 -41.23 55.39 18.44
CA ARG A 1039 -40.10 54.77 17.73
C ARG A 1039 -39.41 53.69 18.55
N ARG A 1040 -39.01 52.62 17.86
CA ARG A 1040 -38.23 51.49 18.39
C ARG A 1040 -37.03 51.23 17.49
N GLY A 1041 -35.83 51.20 18.06
CA GLY A 1041 -34.57 51.09 17.33
C GLY A 1041 -34.00 49.68 17.38
N PHE A 1042 -33.30 49.26 16.33
CA PHE A 1042 -32.80 47.89 16.14
C PHE A 1042 -31.40 47.88 15.52
N TRP A 1043 -30.58 46.91 15.94
CA TRP A 1043 -29.29 46.54 15.37
C TRP A 1043 -29.29 45.05 15.05
N PHE A 1044 -29.05 44.74 13.77
CA PHE A 1044 -29.11 43.39 13.23
C PHE A 1044 -27.70 42.83 13.06
N PHE A 1045 -27.46 41.61 13.55
CA PHE A 1045 -26.16 40.94 13.47
C PHE A 1045 -26.16 39.75 12.51
N GLY A 1046 -27.27 39.50 11.81
CA GLY A 1046 -27.41 38.32 10.95
C GLY A 1046 -27.33 37.02 11.78
N THR A 1047 -26.49 36.10 11.35
CA THR A 1047 -26.22 34.82 12.01
C THR A 1047 -25.01 34.87 12.96
N GLN A 1048 -24.43 36.05 13.21
CA GLN A 1048 -23.19 36.15 14.00
C GLN A 1048 -23.31 35.57 15.42
N PHE A 1049 -24.49 35.60 16.05
CA PHE A 1049 -24.71 35.04 17.39
C PHE A 1049 -24.76 33.50 17.41
N ASP A 1050 -24.94 32.84 16.27
CA ASP A 1050 -25.14 31.38 16.20
C ASP A 1050 -23.90 30.62 16.67
N ARG A 1051 -22.72 31.25 16.60
CA ARG A 1051 -21.45 30.73 17.11
C ARG A 1051 -21.40 30.52 18.64
N PHE A 1052 -22.35 31.08 19.37
CA PHE A 1052 -22.41 31.00 20.83
C PHE A 1052 -23.47 30.03 21.34
N VAL A 1053 -24.24 29.42 20.44
CA VAL A 1053 -25.26 28.42 20.80
C VAL A 1053 -24.58 27.19 21.41
N GLY A 1054 -25.08 26.75 22.57
CA GLY A 1054 -24.52 25.66 23.36
C GLY A 1054 -23.26 26.01 24.18
N LYS A 1055 -22.70 27.23 24.06
CA LYS A 1055 -21.45 27.63 24.75
C LYS A 1055 -21.71 28.22 26.14
N THR A 1056 -20.81 27.96 27.09
CA THR A 1056 -20.90 28.56 28.43
C THR A 1056 -20.39 30.00 28.41
N ILE A 1057 -21.31 30.97 28.41
CA ILE A 1057 -20.97 32.40 28.39
C ILE A 1057 -20.49 32.86 29.77
N LYS A 1058 -19.29 33.46 29.81
CA LYS A 1058 -18.67 34.03 31.02
C LYS A 1058 -18.87 35.53 31.14
N LYS A 1059 -18.87 36.26 30.02
CA LYS A 1059 -19.04 37.72 30.01
C LYS A 1059 -19.65 38.22 28.70
N VAL A 1060 -20.49 39.25 28.78
CA VAL A 1060 -21.02 39.98 27.64
C VAL A 1060 -20.92 41.47 27.90
N ARG A 1061 -20.23 42.20 27.02
CA ARG A 1061 -20.20 43.67 27.01
C ARG A 1061 -20.77 44.20 25.71
N VAL A 1062 -21.48 45.32 25.78
CA VAL A 1062 -21.99 46.01 24.59
C VAL A 1062 -21.41 47.42 24.53
N TYR A 1063 -20.78 47.77 23.41
CA TYR A 1063 -20.37 49.13 23.11
C TYR A 1063 -21.51 49.85 22.42
N ILE A 1064 -22.17 50.72 23.17
CA ILE A 1064 -23.35 51.47 22.74
C ILE A 1064 -23.10 52.97 22.82
N GLY A 1065 -23.66 53.72 21.88
CA GLY A 1065 -23.49 55.16 21.82
C GLY A 1065 -24.73 55.91 21.41
N ARG A 1066 -24.87 57.13 21.93
CA ARG A 1066 -25.94 58.07 21.56
C ARG A 1066 -25.44 59.01 20.47
N SER A 1067 -26.27 59.27 19.45
CA SER A 1067 -25.89 60.15 18.34
C SER A 1067 -25.86 61.63 18.76
N SER A 1068 -25.03 62.43 18.08
CA SER A 1068 -24.98 63.90 18.18
C SER A 1068 -25.39 64.61 16.88
N THR A 1069 -25.62 63.87 15.78
CA THR A 1069 -25.97 64.41 14.45
C THR A 1069 -27.48 64.44 14.21
N ASN A 1070 -27.97 65.53 13.61
CA ASN A 1070 -29.35 65.76 13.14
C ASN A 1070 -30.50 65.34 14.08
N MET A 1071 -30.77 66.25 15.04
CA MET A 1071 -32.07 66.68 15.60
C MET A 1071 -32.52 66.21 17.00
N GLN A 1072 -33.25 67.16 17.60
CA GLN A 1072 -34.41 67.11 18.51
C GLN A 1072 -34.49 66.00 19.56
N GLY A 1073 -34.52 66.47 20.80
CA GLY A 1073 -34.50 65.68 22.02
C GLY A 1073 -33.76 66.48 23.09
N TYR A 1074 -33.75 65.99 24.31
CA TYR A 1074 -33.05 66.70 25.38
C TYR A 1074 -31.55 66.39 25.40
N THR A 1075 -30.73 67.40 25.66
CA THR A 1075 -29.25 67.31 25.67
C THR A 1075 -28.67 66.58 26.89
N GLY A 1076 -29.42 66.52 28.00
CA GLY A 1076 -29.01 65.82 29.23
C GLY A 1076 -28.91 64.29 29.06
N SER A 1077 -28.43 63.61 30.11
CA SER A 1077 -28.32 62.15 30.15
C SER A 1077 -29.69 61.47 30.04
N ARG A 1078 -29.81 60.46 29.19
CA ARG A 1078 -31.07 59.76 28.90
C ARG A 1078 -30.94 58.24 28.99
N LYS A 1079 -32.04 57.59 29.34
CA LYS A 1079 -32.13 56.14 29.56
C LYS A 1079 -32.42 55.39 28.26
N ALA A 1080 -31.42 54.77 27.66
CA ALA A 1080 -31.60 53.77 26.60
C ALA A 1080 -31.98 52.43 27.23
N THR A 1081 -33.09 51.85 26.80
CA THR A 1081 -33.60 50.57 27.30
C THR A 1081 -33.24 49.49 26.28
N LEU A 1082 -32.11 48.82 26.51
CA LEU A 1082 -31.59 47.79 25.64
C LEU A 1082 -32.36 46.47 25.83
N ARG A 1083 -32.74 45.83 24.72
CA ARG A 1083 -33.46 44.55 24.62
C ARG A 1083 -32.84 43.69 23.51
N MET A 1084 -33.16 42.41 23.44
CA MET A 1084 -32.77 41.55 22.30
C MET A 1084 -33.96 41.29 21.36
N HIS A 1085 -33.69 40.84 20.14
CA HIS A 1085 -34.71 40.41 19.16
C HIS A 1085 -34.23 39.19 18.35
N THR A 1086 -35.17 38.55 17.64
CA THR A 1086 -34.95 37.27 16.94
C THR A 1086 -34.71 37.38 15.43
N TYR A 1087 -34.74 38.59 14.89
CA TYR A 1087 -34.62 38.83 13.44
C TYR A 1087 -33.17 39.01 12.99
N ALA A 1088 -32.74 38.26 11.98
CA ALA A 1088 -31.40 38.37 11.36
C ALA A 1088 -31.25 39.61 10.47
N THR A 1089 -32.35 40.00 9.81
CA THR A 1089 -32.46 41.21 8.97
C THR A 1089 -33.77 41.95 9.30
N LYS A 1090 -33.97 43.10 8.69
CA LYS A 1090 -35.11 43.99 8.92
C LYS A 1090 -36.43 43.39 8.36
N PRO A 1091 -37.40 42.97 9.21
CA PRO A 1091 -38.68 42.42 8.75
C PRO A 1091 -39.61 43.48 8.14
N SER A 1092 -40.65 43.08 7.39
CA SER A 1092 -41.66 44.01 6.84
C SER A 1092 -42.62 44.56 7.90
N THR A 1093 -42.83 43.81 9.00
CA THR A 1093 -43.71 44.17 10.11
C THR A 1093 -42.92 44.68 11.32
N ALA A 1094 -43.64 45.20 12.32
CA ALA A 1094 -43.02 45.76 13.53
C ALA A 1094 -42.33 44.65 14.35
N PRO A 1095 -40.99 44.69 14.57
CA PRO A 1095 -40.31 43.61 15.26
C PRO A 1095 -40.73 43.49 16.73
N ALA A 1096 -40.89 42.26 17.20
CA ALA A 1096 -40.94 41.96 18.62
C ALA A 1096 -39.54 42.08 19.27
N THR A 1097 -39.51 42.46 20.54
CA THR A 1097 -38.29 42.46 21.38
C THR A 1097 -38.50 41.57 22.59
N SER A 1098 -37.43 41.21 23.29
CA SER A 1098 -37.53 40.57 24.61
C SER A 1098 -38.45 41.35 25.56
N ASN A 1099 -38.99 40.65 26.56
CA ASN A 1099 -39.92 41.23 27.53
C ASN A 1099 -39.25 42.34 28.35
N ALA A 1100 -40.04 43.24 28.95
CA ALA A 1100 -39.54 44.37 29.73
C ALA A 1100 -38.62 43.95 30.90
N THR A 1101 -38.85 42.77 31.49
CA THR A 1101 -38.03 42.17 32.56
C THR A 1101 -36.68 41.64 32.06
N GLN A 1102 -36.52 41.43 30.74
CA GLN A 1102 -35.28 41.02 30.06
C GLN A 1102 -34.69 42.21 29.30
N SER A 1103 -34.48 43.32 30.01
CA SER A 1103 -33.93 44.56 29.46
C SER A 1103 -32.85 45.16 30.35
N LYS A 1104 -31.98 45.99 29.77
CA LYS A 1104 -30.92 46.71 30.49
C LYS A 1104 -31.07 48.21 30.25
N ALA A 1105 -31.27 48.98 31.32
CA ALA A 1105 -31.25 50.43 31.27
C ALA A 1105 -29.80 50.96 31.22
N ILE A 1106 -29.52 51.86 30.29
CA ILE A 1106 -28.20 52.44 30.06
C ILE A 1106 -28.34 53.96 29.96
N MET A 1107 -27.71 54.70 30.87
CA MET A 1107 -27.72 56.17 30.86
C MET A 1107 -26.64 56.70 29.91
N LEU A 1108 -27.04 57.50 28.92
CA LEU A 1108 -26.16 58.10 27.92
C LEU A 1108 -26.44 59.60 27.73
N THR A 1109 -25.41 60.41 27.88
CA THR A 1109 -25.39 61.80 27.43
C THR A 1109 -25.23 61.87 25.90
N MET A 1110 -25.60 63.00 25.30
CA MET A 1110 -25.54 63.17 23.85
C MET A 1110 -24.09 63.04 23.36
N GLY A 1111 -23.84 62.21 22.33
CA GLY A 1111 -22.51 61.94 21.78
C GLY A 1111 -21.69 60.87 22.51
N GLU A 1112 -22.06 60.49 23.75
CA GLU A 1112 -21.35 59.50 24.57
C GLU A 1112 -21.40 58.11 23.94
N SER A 1113 -20.31 57.35 24.10
CA SER A 1113 -20.25 55.93 23.75
C SER A 1113 -19.41 55.20 24.79
N LYS A 1114 -19.86 54.03 25.24
CA LYS A 1114 -19.16 53.26 26.27
C LYS A 1114 -19.46 51.77 26.18
N TRP A 1115 -18.54 50.97 26.71
CA TRP A 1115 -18.78 49.57 27.01
C TRP A 1115 -19.65 49.44 28.25
N VAL A 1116 -20.66 48.59 28.18
CA VAL A 1116 -21.57 48.29 29.29
C VAL A 1116 -21.61 46.78 29.48
N ASP A 1117 -21.39 46.32 30.72
CA ASP A 1117 -21.57 44.91 31.07
C ASP A 1117 -23.07 44.58 31.11
N VAL A 1118 -23.44 43.59 30.32
CA VAL A 1118 -24.82 43.12 30.18
C VAL A 1118 -24.93 41.62 30.41
N THR A 1119 -23.88 41.00 30.96
CA THR A 1119 -23.76 39.55 31.17
C THR A 1119 -24.96 38.98 31.94
N SER A 1120 -25.34 39.63 33.04
CA SER A 1120 -26.41 39.15 33.94
C SER A 1120 -27.80 39.14 33.31
N VAL A 1121 -28.00 39.84 32.18
CA VAL A 1121 -29.30 39.94 31.52
C VAL A 1121 -29.32 39.15 30.21
N PHE A 1122 -28.27 39.27 29.38
CA PHE A 1122 -28.26 38.69 28.04
C PHE A 1122 -27.34 37.47 27.89
N GLY A 1123 -26.52 37.13 28.90
CA GLY A 1123 -25.57 36.02 28.82
C GLY A 1123 -26.24 34.67 28.54
N SER A 1124 -27.35 34.37 29.23
CA SER A 1124 -28.13 33.14 29.00
C SER A 1124 -28.95 33.17 27.72
N MET A 1125 -29.25 34.35 27.17
CA MET A 1125 -30.02 34.53 25.95
C MET A 1125 -29.13 34.33 24.71
N ILE A 1126 -27.91 34.87 24.71
CA ILE A 1126 -26.95 34.73 23.61
C ILE A 1126 -26.56 33.26 23.35
N ASN A 1127 -26.68 32.39 24.35
CA ASN A 1127 -26.47 30.96 24.22
C ASN A 1127 -27.65 30.21 23.55
N GLN A 1128 -28.75 30.89 23.21
CA GLN A 1128 -29.93 30.26 22.60
C GLN A 1128 -30.01 30.57 21.11
N THR A 1129 -30.51 29.63 20.32
CA THR A 1129 -30.65 29.74 18.85
C THR A 1129 -31.55 30.89 18.37
N ALA A 1130 -32.41 31.41 19.25
CA ALA A 1130 -33.46 32.35 18.88
C ALA A 1130 -32.98 33.79 18.63
N TRP A 1131 -31.88 34.24 19.25
CA TRP A 1131 -31.57 35.67 19.33
C TRP A 1131 -30.53 36.12 18.30
N LYS A 1132 -30.84 37.19 17.55
CA LYS A 1132 -30.08 37.62 16.36
C LYS A 1132 -29.66 39.10 16.38
N GLY A 1133 -30.05 39.85 17.41
CA GLY A 1133 -29.66 41.25 17.52
C GLY A 1133 -30.19 41.97 18.76
N PHE A 1134 -29.95 43.28 18.80
CA PHE A 1134 -30.29 44.16 19.92
C PHE A 1134 -31.24 45.27 19.49
N ALA A 1135 -32.05 45.76 20.41
CA ALA A 1135 -33.00 46.84 20.21
C ALA A 1135 -32.93 47.86 21.34
N VAL A 1136 -33.23 49.13 21.03
CA VAL A 1136 -33.57 50.15 22.04
C VAL A 1136 -35.08 50.39 21.98
N ASN A 1137 -35.77 49.94 23.03
CA ASN A 1137 -37.22 49.96 23.10
C ASN A 1137 -37.67 50.25 24.53
N THR A 1138 -38.49 51.29 24.69
CA THR A 1138 -39.08 51.67 25.98
C THR A 1138 -40.59 51.58 25.93
N ASP A 1139 -41.18 51.17 27.05
CA ASP A 1139 -42.63 51.15 27.22
C ASP A 1139 -43.16 52.53 27.71
N SER A 1140 -42.28 53.51 27.91
CA SER A 1140 -42.67 54.88 28.29
C SER A 1140 -43.10 55.69 27.07
N THR A 1141 -44.24 56.38 27.19
CA THR A 1141 -44.72 57.36 26.20
C THR A 1141 -44.12 58.76 26.40
N SER A 1142 -43.24 58.93 27.39
CA SER A 1142 -42.61 60.22 27.69
C SER A 1142 -41.65 60.67 26.60
N ALA A 1143 -41.78 61.91 26.16
CA ALA A 1143 -40.81 62.57 25.29
C ALA A 1143 -39.41 62.70 25.92
N TYR A 1144 -39.31 62.49 27.24
CA TYR A 1144 -38.05 62.45 27.95
C TYR A 1144 -37.21 61.21 27.63
N GLU A 1145 -37.79 60.13 27.13
CA GLU A 1145 -37.03 58.92 26.75
C GLU A 1145 -36.68 58.87 25.26
N TYR A 1146 -37.01 59.94 24.52
CA TYR A 1146 -36.71 60.08 23.11
C TYR A 1146 -35.21 60.29 22.86
N MET A 1147 -34.58 59.37 22.12
CA MET A 1147 -33.18 59.51 21.71
C MET A 1147 -32.82 58.69 20.47
N ALA A 1148 -31.93 59.25 19.65
CA ALA A 1148 -31.27 58.53 18.56
C ALA A 1148 -29.93 57.96 19.01
N MET A 1149 -29.68 56.70 18.63
CA MET A 1149 -28.46 55.96 18.93
C MET A 1149 -27.56 55.92 17.71
N LYS A 1150 -26.26 55.66 17.91
CA LYS A 1150 -25.32 55.46 16.80
C LYS A 1150 -25.72 54.21 16.00
N PRO A 1151 -25.57 54.21 14.66
CA PRO A 1151 -25.92 53.08 13.81
C PRO A 1151 -25.11 51.80 14.08
N THR A 1152 -23.94 51.91 14.68
CA THR A 1152 -23.07 50.77 14.98
C THR A 1152 -23.16 50.39 16.46
N LEU A 1153 -23.46 49.12 16.72
CA LEU A 1153 -23.35 48.49 18.03
C LEU A 1153 -22.26 47.42 17.97
N LYS A 1154 -21.34 47.39 18.96
CA LYS A 1154 -20.39 46.28 19.10
C LYS A 1154 -20.73 45.44 20.32
N VAL A 1155 -20.54 44.13 20.21
CA VAL A 1155 -20.85 43.19 21.29
C VAL A 1155 -19.65 42.30 21.51
N GLU A 1156 -19.08 42.33 22.70
CA GLU A 1156 -17.98 41.49 23.09
C GLU A 1156 -18.52 40.35 23.96
N VAL A 1157 -18.24 39.10 23.57
CA VAL A 1157 -18.70 37.89 24.27
C VAL A 1157 -17.49 37.06 24.66
N THR A 1158 -17.30 36.83 25.96
CA THR A 1158 -16.33 35.89 26.52
C THR A 1158 -17.05 34.60 26.90
N TYR A 1159 -16.57 33.46 26.43
CA TYR A 1159 -17.16 32.14 26.67
C TYR A 1159 -16.08 31.08 26.90
N VAL A 1160 -16.46 29.99 27.57
CA VAL A 1160 -15.60 28.80 27.71
C VAL A 1160 -15.56 28.08 26.37
N VAL A 1161 -14.35 27.83 25.88
CA VAL A 1161 -14.10 27.18 24.58
C VAL A 1161 -14.56 25.73 24.62
#